data_AF-A0A838QYC9-F1
#
_entry.id   AF-A0A838QYC9-F1
#
_cell.length_a   1.000
_cell.length_b   1.000
_cell.length_c   1.000
_cell.angle_alpha   90.00
_cell.angle_beta   90.00
_cell.angle_gamma   90.00
#
_symmetry.space_group_name_H-M   'P 1'
#
loop_
_entity.id
_entity.type
_entity.pdbx_description
1 polymer ?
#
loop_
_entity_poly.entity_id
_entity_poly.type
_entity_poly.pdbx_seq_one_letter_code
_entity_poly.pdbx_strand_id
1 'polypeptide(L)'
;MKPVRAFLFAVICCQVVVARADELADQIKPLIDAHKGQVAVAIKDLKTGKSFEHNADVPMPTASLIKFPLMIAAFQAMEDGRLKADDKITLEEADKVPGSGILTSHFSDGATISLRDAIHLMIVYSDNTATNLVAEQVGLKAAAEQMDKLDCPETKLHSYVFRRETSIFPERSKKYGLGSTTAADMVKLLEMLSKKVLVSEQASDKMLAHMYACESKNQFTRFLPGVKIAHKTGSVNEVRTDAGLIDGPNGPIAVCVLTNENDDKSWTDNNAAEILCGRIAQVAYRHFTGDAEPAAVAESGELKVGATGMLVEALQRTLNARMTPSPDLGVDGDFGSMTEGAVVDFQKAKGIEPNGIVGPETWKALGPLVEQGPEAPDPAVVNAEATKKKPADDIDGPPFVSCKVWAIADGETGKVLLGSDEEKPVDVASTTKIMTAYLVLKHAEEHPEVLDETLTFSKRADETIGSTAEVRAGEEVCVRELMYGLMLPSGNDASVALAEHFGKRLAPGGDSLPDTDEIDTPKKSYAAFVEAMNKAVKDLGMGDSHYENTHGLTDDAHKITAAGLVKLTHAAMKLPLFAEIVSTPQRGATVTGPGGYKRNVLWKNTNHLLGIEGYNGVKTGTTNAAGACLVSTGKRGEDALIVVVLGAASSDSRYVDTRNLFRYGWTQLKSK
;
A
#
# COMPACT_ATOMS: atom_id res chain seq x y z
N MET A 1 1.77 73.70 54.41
CA MET A 1 1.53 72.51 53.58
C MET A 1 1.17 72.94 52.15
N LYS A 2 1.87 72.42 51.14
CA LYS A 2 1.49 72.40 49.71
C LYS A 2 2.10 71.13 49.11
N PRO A 3 1.40 70.35 48.27
CA PRO A 3 1.96 69.12 47.70
C PRO A 3 2.95 69.42 46.56
N VAL A 4 4.00 68.60 46.46
CA VAL A 4 4.96 68.60 45.35
C VAL A 4 4.49 67.58 44.30
N ARG A 5 4.59 67.93 43.01
CA ARG A 5 4.30 67.01 41.90
C ARG A 5 5.45 66.01 41.73
N ALA A 6 5.14 64.71 41.70
CA ALA A 6 6.08 63.71 41.21
C ALA A 6 6.08 63.68 39.68
N PHE A 7 7.27 63.68 39.07
CA PHE A 7 7.45 63.31 37.66
C PHE A 7 7.69 61.80 37.57
N LEU A 8 6.96 61.12 36.69
CA LEU A 8 7.19 59.70 36.40
C LEU A 8 7.97 59.58 35.09
N PHE A 9 9.22 59.12 35.16
CA PHE A 9 10.02 58.80 33.97
C PHE A 9 9.61 57.41 33.46
N ALA A 10 8.98 57.35 32.28
CA ALA A 10 8.74 56.10 31.58
C ALA A 10 9.96 55.76 30.71
N VAL A 11 10.66 54.66 31.04
CA VAL A 11 11.74 54.14 30.20
C VAL A 11 11.12 53.31 29.07
N ILE A 12 11.19 53.84 27.83
CA ILE A 12 10.76 53.10 26.64
C ILE A 12 11.84 52.06 26.32
N CYS A 13 11.60 50.81 26.71
CA CYS A 13 12.47 49.70 26.34
C CYS A 13 12.13 49.24 24.91
N CYS A 14 12.98 49.61 23.95
CA CYS A 14 12.81 49.23 22.55
C CYS A 14 13.23 47.77 22.34
N GLN A 15 12.29 46.84 22.40
CA GLN A 15 12.55 45.45 22.03
C GLN A 15 12.60 45.32 20.50
N VAL A 16 13.79 45.03 19.98
CA VAL A 16 13.98 44.61 18.59
C VAL A 16 13.31 43.24 18.43
N VAL A 17 12.25 43.19 17.61
CA VAL A 17 11.63 41.93 17.20
C VAL A 17 12.59 41.23 16.23
N VAL A 18 13.37 40.29 16.75
CA VAL A 18 14.09 39.32 15.93
C VAL A 18 13.04 38.41 15.30
N ALA A 19 13.01 38.33 13.97
CA ALA A 19 12.09 37.44 13.27
C ALA A 19 12.37 35.97 13.65
N ARG A 20 11.32 35.18 13.84
CA ARG A 20 11.47 33.72 13.96
C ARG A 20 12.00 33.14 12.64
N ALA A 21 12.71 32.02 12.75
CA ALA A 21 12.98 31.16 11.61
C ALA A 21 11.66 30.61 11.03
N ASP A 22 11.73 30.08 9.81
CA ASP A 22 10.55 29.63 9.08
C ASP A 22 10.04 28.29 9.64
N GLU A 23 8.93 28.33 10.36
CA GLU A 23 8.39 27.20 11.15
C GLU A 23 8.04 25.95 10.31
N LEU A 24 7.97 26.06 8.97
CA LEU A 24 7.85 24.92 8.05
C LEU A 24 9.20 24.27 7.70
N ALA A 25 10.28 25.08 7.63
CA ALA A 25 11.61 24.59 7.30
C ALA A 25 12.16 23.65 8.37
N ASP A 26 11.93 23.98 9.64
CA ASP A 26 12.37 23.18 10.79
C ASP A 26 11.65 21.82 10.88
N GLN A 27 10.45 21.71 10.28
CA GLN A 27 9.67 20.46 10.22
C GLN A 27 10.11 19.55 9.06
N ILE A 28 10.56 20.13 7.94
CA ILE A 28 10.86 19.38 6.70
C ILE A 28 12.34 19.04 6.56
N LYS A 29 13.25 19.91 7.03
CA LYS A 29 14.71 19.64 6.97
C LYS A 29 15.11 18.31 7.60
N PRO A 30 14.64 17.90 8.80
CA PRO A 30 15.01 16.62 9.38
C PRO A 30 14.60 15.41 8.52
N LEU A 31 13.44 15.48 7.84
CA LEU A 31 12.99 14.43 6.94
C LEU A 31 13.90 14.30 5.70
N ILE A 32 14.37 15.43 5.18
CA ILE A 32 15.32 15.48 4.05
C ILE A 32 16.69 14.95 4.50
N ASP A 33 17.23 15.44 5.62
CA ASP A 33 18.58 15.12 6.11
C ASP A 33 18.68 13.65 6.58
N ALA A 34 17.56 13.06 7.04
CA ALA A 34 17.46 11.64 7.35
C ALA A 34 17.48 10.73 6.11
N HIS A 35 17.02 11.22 4.94
CA HIS A 35 16.91 10.41 3.73
C HIS A 35 18.28 9.95 3.19
N LYS A 36 18.26 8.90 2.36
CA LYS A 36 19.45 8.30 1.75
C LYS A 36 19.29 8.34 0.23
N GLY A 37 19.60 9.51 -0.31
CA GLY A 37 19.48 9.91 -1.71
C GLY A 37 19.52 11.44 -1.83
N GLN A 38 19.52 11.95 -3.05
CA GLN A 38 19.29 13.37 -3.33
C GLN A 38 17.81 13.71 -3.16
N VAL A 39 17.49 14.89 -2.64
CA VAL A 39 16.11 15.40 -2.50
C VAL A 39 16.02 16.84 -3.02
N ALA A 40 14.92 17.16 -3.70
CA ALA A 40 14.47 18.52 -3.96
C ALA A 40 12.98 18.66 -3.60
N VAL A 41 12.64 19.77 -2.95
CA VAL A 41 11.30 20.06 -2.43
C VAL A 41 10.93 21.50 -2.76
N ALA A 42 9.69 21.70 -3.20
CA ALA A 42 9.06 23.01 -3.24
C ALA A 42 7.62 22.87 -2.73
N ILE A 43 7.18 23.80 -1.88
CA ILE A 43 5.85 23.85 -1.27
C ILE A 43 5.35 25.29 -1.29
N LYS A 44 4.06 25.50 -1.55
CA LYS A 44 3.42 26.82 -1.50
C LYS A 44 1.95 26.74 -1.08
N ASP A 45 1.56 27.44 -0.03
CA ASP A 45 0.14 27.74 0.22
C ASP A 45 -0.32 28.80 -0.78
N LEU A 46 -1.28 28.45 -1.63
CA LEU A 46 -1.69 29.32 -2.73
C LEU A 46 -2.60 30.48 -2.28
N LYS A 47 -3.02 30.51 -1.00
CA LYS A 47 -3.81 31.60 -0.41
C LYS A 47 -2.95 32.70 0.21
N THR A 48 -1.99 32.35 1.08
CA THR A 48 -1.11 33.34 1.73
C THR A 48 0.16 33.62 0.91
N GLY A 49 0.51 32.75 -0.02
CA GLY A 49 1.75 32.84 -0.81
C GLY A 49 3.01 32.44 -0.04
N LYS A 50 2.90 31.97 1.21
CA LYS A 50 4.00 31.34 1.96
C LYS A 50 4.51 30.12 1.22
N SER A 51 5.83 29.92 1.20
CA SER A 51 6.49 28.80 0.53
C SER A 51 7.69 28.28 1.31
N PHE A 52 8.03 27.01 1.08
CA PHE A 52 9.28 26.38 1.51
C PHE A 52 9.97 25.74 0.32
N GLU A 53 11.30 25.90 0.23
CA GLU A 53 12.11 25.43 -0.88
C GLU A 53 13.42 24.79 -0.37
N HIS A 54 13.77 23.63 -0.92
CA HIS A 54 15.04 22.95 -0.70
C HIS A 54 15.52 22.37 -2.03
N ASN A 55 16.69 22.79 -2.52
CA ASN A 55 17.19 22.44 -3.86
C ASN A 55 16.15 22.68 -4.98
N ALA A 56 15.25 23.65 -4.81
CA ALA A 56 14.02 23.73 -5.59
C ALA A 56 14.27 23.92 -7.10
N ASP A 57 15.33 24.66 -7.47
CA ASP A 57 15.79 24.88 -8.85
C ASP A 57 16.75 23.79 -9.38
N VAL A 58 17.09 22.77 -8.60
CA VAL A 58 18.01 21.71 -9.05
C VAL A 58 17.28 20.75 -9.99
N PRO A 59 17.72 20.58 -11.25
CA PRO A 59 17.03 19.70 -12.18
C PRO A 59 17.26 18.24 -11.79
N MET A 60 16.15 17.52 -11.57
CA MET A 60 16.06 16.14 -11.10
C MET A 60 15.35 15.25 -12.13
N PRO A 61 15.54 13.92 -12.10
CA PRO A 61 14.77 12.99 -12.92
C PRO A 61 13.31 12.90 -12.45
N THR A 62 12.38 12.82 -13.41
CA THR A 62 10.93 12.82 -13.12
C THR A 62 10.32 11.44 -12.90
N ALA A 63 10.97 10.37 -13.38
CA ALA A 63 10.28 9.13 -13.72
C ALA A 63 8.95 9.43 -14.47
N SER A 64 7.80 8.95 -13.99
CA SER A 64 6.47 9.20 -14.58
C SER A 64 5.81 10.54 -14.22
N LEU A 65 6.39 11.41 -13.37
CA LEU A 65 5.80 12.73 -13.07
C LEU A 65 5.70 13.63 -14.32
N ILE A 66 6.61 13.45 -15.29
CA ILE A 66 6.61 14.19 -16.57
C ILE A 66 5.31 14.04 -17.39
N LYS A 67 4.47 13.05 -17.06
CA LYS A 67 3.14 12.86 -17.64
C LYS A 67 2.19 14.04 -17.35
N PHE A 68 2.40 14.79 -16.26
CA PHE A 68 1.68 16.03 -15.99
C PHE A 68 2.04 17.17 -16.99
N PRO A 69 3.32 17.56 -17.17
CA PRO A 69 3.79 18.40 -18.28
C PRO A 69 3.29 17.97 -19.68
N LEU A 70 3.28 16.67 -19.97
CA LEU A 70 2.75 16.16 -21.24
C LEU A 70 1.23 16.38 -21.35
N MET A 71 0.46 16.18 -20.28
CA MET A 71 -0.97 16.51 -20.26
C MET A 71 -1.20 18.01 -20.52
N ILE A 72 -0.41 18.90 -19.90
CA ILE A 72 -0.50 20.36 -20.13
C ILE A 72 -0.29 20.69 -21.62
N ALA A 73 0.73 20.09 -22.24
CA ALA A 73 0.99 20.27 -23.67
C ALA A 73 -0.13 19.70 -24.57
N ALA A 74 -0.76 18.59 -24.17
CA ALA A 74 -1.93 18.04 -24.86
C ALA A 74 -3.16 18.96 -24.77
N PHE A 75 -3.46 19.50 -23.58
CA PHE A 75 -4.56 20.45 -23.42
C PHE A 75 -4.32 21.78 -24.14
N GLN A 76 -3.09 22.31 -24.15
CA GLN A 76 -2.76 23.46 -24.99
C GLN A 76 -2.95 23.13 -26.49
N ALA A 77 -2.55 21.94 -26.94
CA ALA A 77 -2.77 21.54 -28.33
C ALA A 77 -4.26 21.43 -28.70
N MET A 78 -5.15 21.16 -27.74
CA MET A 78 -6.59 21.26 -27.95
C MET A 78 -7.10 22.70 -28.01
N GLU A 79 -6.61 23.58 -27.13
CA GLU A 79 -6.96 25.00 -27.11
C GLU A 79 -6.48 25.73 -28.39
N ASP A 80 -5.29 25.37 -28.88
CA ASP A 80 -4.74 25.81 -30.17
C ASP A 80 -5.51 25.25 -31.39
N GLY A 81 -6.49 24.36 -31.19
CA GLY A 81 -7.24 23.67 -32.25
C GLY A 81 -6.43 22.64 -33.05
N ARG A 82 -5.24 22.25 -32.58
CA ARG A 82 -4.33 21.28 -33.24
C ARG A 82 -4.71 19.82 -32.99
N LEU A 83 -5.34 19.54 -31.85
CA LEU A 83 -5.87 18.22 -31.43
C LEU A 83 -7.31 18.38 -30.93
N LYS A 84 -8.06 17.28 -30.79
CA LYS A 84 -9.38 17.25 -30.14
C LYS A 84 -9.44 16.13 -29.12
N ALA A 85 -10.17 16.37 -28.03
CA ALA A 85 -10.36 15.41 -26.94
C ALA A 85 -10.91 14.05 -27.41
N ASP A 86 -11.79 14.05 -28.41
CA ASP A 86 -12.47 12.85 -28.94
C ASP A 86 -11.78 12.23 -30.17
N ASP A 87 -10.65 12.79 -30.64
CA ASP A 87 -9.86 12.20 -31.73
C ASP A 87 -9.44 10.77 -31.37
N LYS A 88 -9.57 9.85 -32.33
CA LYS A 88 -9.36 8.42 -32.10
C LYS A 88 -7.93 8.02 -32.41
N ILE A 89 -7.26 7.49 -31.40
CA ILE A 89 -5.94 6.88 -31.50
C ILE A 89 -6.15 5.37 -31.57
N THR A 90 -5.60 4.73 -32.60
CA THR A 90 -5.50 3.27 -32.68
C THR A 90 -4.27 2.82 -31.92
N LEU A 91 -4.41 1.82 -31.06
CA LEU A 91 -3.28 1.13 -30.43
C LEU A 91 -2.71 0.10 -31.41
N GLU A 92 -1.46 0.24 -31.82
CA GLU A 92 -0.75 -0.79 -32.57
C GLU A 92 0.07 -1.69 -31.63
N GLU A 93 0.43 -2.90 -32.08
CA GLU A 93 1.30 -3.79 -31.28
C GLU A 93 2.68 -3.17 -31.00
N ALA A 94 3.17 -2.30 -31.91
CA ALA A 94 4.42 -1.58 -31.77
C ALA A 94 4.42 -0.53 -30.63
N ASP A 95 3.24 -0.09 -30.17
CA ASP A 95 3.10 0.95 -29.14
C ASP A 95 3.17 0.41 -27.72
N LYS A 96 2.90 -0.90 -27.58
CA LYS A 96 2.80 -1.60 -26.30
C LYS A 96 4.15 -1.70 -25.63
N VAL A 97 4.36 -0.88 -24.60
CA VAL A 97 5.58 -0.85 -23.78
C VAL A 97 5.33 -1.34 -22.36
N PRO A 98 6.33 -1.97 -21.70
CA PRO A 98 6.15 -2.62 -20.40
C PRO A 98 6.00 -1.61 -19.23
N GLY A 99 5.81 -2.15 -18.03
CA GLY A 99 5.67 -1.39 -16.78
C GLY A 99 4.21 -1.00 -16.48
N SER A 100 4.02 0.11 -15.77
CA SER A 100 2.69 0.60 -15.36
C SER A 100 1.79 0.91 -16.56
N GLY A 101 0.53 0.48 -16.46
CA GLY A 101 -0.52 0.75 -17.45
C GLY A 101 -1.52 -0.40 -17.58
N ILE A 102 -2.56 -0.17 -18.37
CA ILE A 102 -3.51 -1.20 -18.79
C ILE A 102 -3.46 -1.46 -20.30
N LEU A 103 -3.11 -0.49 -21.15
CA LEU A 103 -3.17 -0.67 -22.61
C LEU A 103 -2.29 -1.83 -23.11
N THR A 104 -1.06 -1.93 -22.62
CA THR A 104 -0.10 -3.00 -22.97
C THR A 104 -0.65 -4.40 -22.70
N SER A 105 -1.31 -4.60 -21.55
CA SER A 105 -1.63 -5.92 -21.01
C SER A 105 -3.12 -6.28 -21.12
N HIS A 106 -3.98 -5.34 -21.52
CA HIS A 106 -5.44 -5.50 -21.53
C HIS A 106 -6.12 -5.15 -22.86
N PHE A 107 -5.39 -4.62 -23.85
CA PHE A 107 -5.98 -4.20 -25.13
C PHE A 107 -5.24 -4.84 -26.31
N SER A 108 -6.01 -5.43 -27.23
CA SER A 108 -5.51 -5.91 -28.52
C SER A 108 -5.01 -4.75 -29.38
N ASP A 109 -4.13 -5.07 -30.32
CA ASP A 109 -3.85 -4.18 -31.45
C ASP A 109 -5.13 -3.89 -32.26
N GLY A 110 -5.19 -2.73 -32.90
CA GLY A 110 -6.39 -2.24 -33.58
C GLY A 110 -7.48 -1.68 -32.66
N ALA A 111 -7.33 -1.77 -31.33
CA ALA A 111 -8.24 -1.14 -30.38
C ALA A 111 -8.17 0.40 -30.50
N THR A 112 -9.31 1.09 -30.45
CA THR A 112 -9.36 2.56 -30.56
C THR A 112 -9.80 3.22 -29.26
N ILE A 113 -9.03 4.20 -28.80
CA ILE A 113 -9.33 5.03 -27.62
C ILE A 113 -9.41 6.51 -28.04
N SER A 114 -10.09 7.36 -27.27
CA SER A 114 -9.96 8.81 -27.52
C SER A 114 -8.69 9.37 -26.88
N LEU A 115 -8.18 10.48 -27.41
CA LEU A 115 -7.06 11.22 -26.82
C LEU A 115 -7.33 11.62 -25.36
N ARG A 116 -8.56 12.01 -25.00
CA ARG A 116 -8.98 12.27 -23.61
C ARG A 116 -8.82 11.03 -22.73
N ASP A 117 -9.25 9.87 -23.21
CA ASP A 117 -9.22 8.64 -22.43
C ASP A 117 -7.78 8.11 -22.31
N ALA A 118 -6.95 8.30 -23.34
CA ALA A 118 -5.50 8.06 -23.28
C ALA A 118 -4.82 8.96 -22.23
N ILE A 119 -5.13 10.25 -22.19
CA ILE A 119 -4.67 11.18 -21.15
C ILE A 119 -5.13 10.72 -19.75
N HIS A 120 -6.35 10.20 -19.62
CA HIS A 120 -6.86 9.66 -18.37
C HIS A 120 -6.02 8.48 -17.88
N LEU A 121 -5.78 7.46 -18.73
CA LEU A 121 -4.94 6.30 -18.36
C LEU A 121 -3.49 6.70 -18.06
N MET A 122 -2.94 7.64 -18.83
CA MET A 122 -1.60 8.20 -18.65
C MET A 122 -1.40 8.87 -17.27
N ILE A 123 -2.42 9.54 -16.74
CA ILE A 123 -2.36 10.18 -15.41
C ILE A 123 -2.74 9.19 -14.31
N VAL A 124 -3.91 8.55 -14.41
CA VAL A 124 -4.53 7.76 -13.33
C VAL A 124 -3.75 6.49 -13.02
N TYR A 125 -3.57 5.62 -14.02
CA TYR A 125 -2.83 4.35 -13.89
C TYR A 125 -1.34 4.52 -14.20
N SER A 126 -0.89 5.75 -14.44
CA SER A 126 0.46 6.07 -14.87
C SER A 126 0.87 5.30 -16.14
N ASP A 127 -0.08 5.06 -17.07
CA ASP A 127 0.08 4.14 -18.20
C ASP A 127 1.19 4.56 -19.18
N ASN A 128 2.18 3.69 -19.42
CA ASN A 128 3.34 3.93 -20.27
C ASN A 128 3.02 3.91 -21.77
N THR A 129 2.12 3.03 -22.21
CA THR A 129 1.68 2.96 -23.60
C THR A 129 0.79 4.15 -23.94
N ALA A 130 -0.13 4.50 -23.05
CA ALA A 130 -0.93 5.73 -23.18
C ALA A 130 -0.06 7.00 -23.18
N THR A 131 1.07 6.99 -22.45
CA THR A 131 2.06 8.08 -22.50
C THR A 131 2.65 8.22 -23.90
N ASN A 132 3.03 7.12 -24.55
CA ASN A 132 3.57 7.14 -25.91
C ASN A 132 2.51 7.63 -26.91
N LEU A 133 1.31 7.07 -26.87
CA LEU A 133 0.19 7.49 -27.73
C LEU A 133 -0.11 8.99 -27.60
N VAL A 134 -0.17 9.53 -26.37
CA VAL A 134 -0.37 10.98 -26.14
C VAL A 134 0.85 11.78 -26.61
N ALA A 135 2.07 11.34 -26.32
CA ALA A 135 3.30 12.02 -26.70
C ALA A 135 3.50 12.08 -28.22
N GLU A 136 3.00 11.10 -28.98
CA GLU A 136 3.04 11.08 -30.44
C GLU A 136 2.02 12.05 -31.06
N GLN A 137 0.81 12.16 -30.49
CA GLN A 137 -0.16 13.19 -30.92
C GLN A 137 0.33 14.61 -30.61
N VAL A 138 1.00 14.82 -29.47
CA VAL A 138 1.53 16.14 -29.07
C VAL A 138 2.83 16.48 -29.79
N GLY A 139 3.72 15.50 -29.95
CA GLY A 139 5.11 15.64 -30.40
C GLY A 139 6.05 16.10 -29.27
N LEU A 140 7.11 15.33 -29.02
CA LEU A 140 8.12 15.61 -27.96
C LEU A 140 8.64 17.06 -27.99
N LYS A 141 8.90 17.60 -29.18
CA LYS A 141 9.38 18.98 -29.36
C LYS A 141 8.34 20.01 -28.93
N ALA A 142 7.07 19.85 -29.31
CA ALA A 142 6.01 20.77 -28.92
C ALA A 142 5.68 20.70 -27.42
N ALA A 143 5.83 19.54 -26.79
CA ALA A 143 5.77 19.40 -25.34
C ALA A 143 6.90 20.19 -24.65
N ALA A 144 8.13 20.09 -25.15
CA ALA A 144 9.27 20.87 -24.64
C ALA A 144 9.07 22.38 -24.85
N GLU A 145 8.68 22.82 -26.05
CA GLU A 145 8.41 24.24 -26.37
C GLU A 145 7.25 24.81 -25.55
N GLN A 146 6.26 24.00 -25.15
CA GLN A 146 5.20 24.46 -24.25
C GLN A 146 5.74 24.76 -22.85
N MET A 147 6.67 23.95 -22.33
CA MET A 147 7.31 24.24 -21.04
C MET A 147 8.21 25.48 -21.13
N ASP A 148 8.86 25.74 -22.27
CA ASP A 148 9.60 27.00 -22.50
C ASP A 148 8.68 28.23 -22.48
N LYS A 149 7.49 28.15 -23.11
CA LYS A 149 6.49 29.25 -23.08
C LYS A 149 5.93 29.51 -21.68
N LEU A 150 5.87 28.48 -20.83
CA LEU A 150 5.47 28.56 -19.43
C LEU A 150 6.65 28.96 -18.51
N ASP A 151 7.83 29.24 -19.08
CA ASP A 151 9.04 29.64 -18.36
C ASP A 151 9.46 28.54 -17.34
N CYS A 152 9.37 27.28 -17.77
CA CYS A 152 9.80 26.07 -17.06
C CYS A 152 10.84 25.31 -17.92
N PRO A 153 12.02 25.90 -18.20
CA PRO A 153 12.96 25.41 -19.22
C PRO A 153 13.68 24.10 -18.83
N GLU A 154 13.64 23.70 -17.57
CA GLU A 154 14.24 22.45 -17.09
C GLU A 154 13.24 21.29 -17.08
N THR A 155 11.94 21.58 -17.15
CA THR A 155 10.86 20.62 -17.36
C THR A 155 10.84 20.13 -18.81
N LYS A 156 11.33 18.91 -19.05
CA LYS A 156 11.44 18.32 -20.40
C LYS A 156 11.12 16.83 -20.39
N LEU A 157 10.22 16.42 -21.30
CA LEU A 157 10.12 15.03 -21.74
C LEU A 157 11.20 14.78 -22.79
N HIS A 158 12.07 13.80 -22.57
CA HIS A 158 13.24 13.60 -23.43
C HIS A 158 12.94 12.69 -24.61
N SER A 159 12.29 11.56 -24.34
CA SER A 159 12.04 10.44 -25.27
C SER A 159 10.67 9.82 -25.00
N TYR A 160 10.21 8.96 -25.91
CA TYR A 160 9.09 8.06 -25.62
C TYR A 160 9.48 6.99 -24.59
N VAL A 161 8.52 6.53 -23.79
CA VAL A 161 8.72 5.57 -22.70
C VAL A 161 9.24 4.24 -23.28
N PHE A 162 10.26 3.68 -22.64
CA PHE A 162 11.07 2.52 -23.09
C PHE A 162 11.81 2.66 -24.43
N ARG A 163 11.67 3.78 -25.15
CA ARG A 163 12.25 4.07 -26.45
C ARG A 163 13.31 5.20 -26.37
N ARG A 164 14.35 5.04 -25.54
CA ARG A 164 15.33 6.12 -25.22
C ARG A 164 16.09 6.66 -26.44
N GLU A 165 16.28 5.84 -27.47
CA GLU A 165 16.88 6.19 -28.76
C GLU A 165 16.09 7.26 -29.53
N THR A 166 14.82 7.49 -29.19
CA THR A 166 14.00 8.58 -29.74
C THR A 166 14.26 9.95 -29.09
N SER A 167 15.26 10.04 -28.20
CA SER A 167 15.47 11.24 -27.39
C SER A 167 15.89 12.48 -28.19
N ILE A 168 15.09 13.55 -28.09
CA ILE A 168 15.43 14.88 -28.60
C ILE A 168 16.38 15.65 -27.67
N PHE A 169 16.66 15.12 -26.46
CA PHE A 169 17.64 15.65 -25.51
C PHE A 169 18.58 14.54 -25.02
N PRO A 170 19.50 14.02 -25.86
CA PRO A 170 20.26 12.80 -25.57
C PRO A 170 21.06 12.87 -24.26
N GLU A 171 21.81 13.95 -24.01
CA GLU A 171 22.58 14.09 -22.76
C GLU A 171 21.69 14.27 -21.51
N ARG A 172 20.53 14.98 -21.63
CA ARG A 172 19.57 15.05 -20.52
C ARG A 172 18.94 13.68 -20.24
N SER A 173 18.63 12.89 -21.28
CA SER A 173 18.06 11.53 -21.11
C SER A 173 19.07 10.52 -20.56
N LYS A 174 20.35 10.68 -20.89
CA LYS A 174 21.45 9.92 -20.30
C LYS A 174 21.61 10.22 -18.81
N LYS A 175 21.46 11.48 -18.38
CA LYS A 175 21.55 11.90 -16.98
C LYS A 175 20.28 11.64 -16.14
N TYR A 176 19.10 11.84 -16.73
CA TYR A 176 17.81 11.90 -16.02
C TYR A 176 16.76 10.88 -16.49
N GLY A 177 17.07 10.06 -17.50
CA GLY A 177 16.12 9.09 -18.04
C GLY A 177 15.00 9.72 -18.87
N LEU A 178 13.75 9.37 -18.55
CA LEU A 178 12.57 9.70 -19.36
C LEU A 178 12.33 11.22 -19.48
N GLY A 179 12.51 11.95 -18.37
CA GLY A 179 12.28 13.38 -18.30
C GLY A 179 13.00 14.00 -17.11
N SER A 180 13.11 15.33 -17.13
CA SER A 180 13.64 16.14 -16.04
C SER A 180 12.67 17.24 -15.65
N THR A 181 12.80 17.76 -14.43
CA THR A 181 12.09 18.93 -13.90
C THR A 181 12.87 19.55 -12.76
N THR A 182 12.56 20.79 -12.39
CA THR A 182 12.85 21.33 -11.05
C THR A 182 11.61 21.16 -10.16
N ALA A 183 11.75 21.30 -8.83
CA ALA A 183 10.58 21.33 -7.94
C ALA A 183 9.84 22.67 -8.03
N ALA A 184 10.59 23.77 -8.27
CA ALA A 184 10.05 25.10 -8.52
C ALA A 184 9.15 25.14 -9.78
N ASP A 185 9.57 24.54 -10.90
CA ASP A 185 8.75 24.41 -12.12
C ASP A 185 7.41 23.74 -11.80
N MET A 186 7.44 22.60 -11.09
CA MET A 186 6.22 21.85 -10.76
C MET A 186 5.26 22.65 -9.88
N VAL A 187 5.75 23.32 -8.82
CA VAL A 187 4.90 24.17 -7.97
C VAL A 187 4.33 25.36 -8.74
N LYS A 188 5.10 25.96 -9.65
CA LYS A 188 4.64 27.04 -10.55
C LYS A 188 3.52 26.55 -11.48
N LEU A 189 3.68 25.38 -12.11
CA LEU A 189 2.64 24.76 -12.94
C LEU A 189 1.37 24.42 -12.13
N LEU A 190 1.52 23.91 -10.91
CA LEU A 190 0.39 23.61 -10.00
C LEU A 190 -0.32 24.89 -9.53
N GLU A 191 0.40 25.97 -9.26
CA GLU A 191 -0.16 27.29 -8.95
C GLU A 191 -0.96 27.85 -10.13
N MET A 192 -0.44 27.75 -11.36
CA MET A 192 -1.15 28.16 -12.57
C MET A 192 -2.39 27.30 -12.84
N LEU A 193 -2.33 25.99 -12.54
CA LEU A 193 -3.46 25.06 -12.63
C LEU A 193 -4.57 25.43 -11.63
N SER A 194 -4.21 25.65 -10.37
CA SER A 194 -5.15 26.03 -9.31
C SER A 194 -5.80 27.40 -9.56
N LYS A 195 -5.04 28.36 -10.09
CA LYS A 195 -5.54 29.66 -10.55
C LYS A 195 -6.31 29.59 -11.88
N LYS A 196 -6.40 28.39 -12.48
CA LYS A 196 -7.06 28.09 -13.76
C LYS A 196 -6.56 28.89 -14.98
N VAL A 197 -5.30 29.32 -14.94
CA VAL A 197 -4.64 30.13 -16.00
C VAL A 197 -3.55 29.36 -16.77
N LEU A 198 -3.43 28.05 -16.56
CA LEU A 198 -2.37 27.23 -17.16
C LEU A 198 -2.56 26.96 -18.66
N VAL A 199 -3.80 26.89 -19.12
CA VAL A 199 -4.19 26.80 -20.55
C VAL A 199 -5.46 27.63 -20.76
N SER A 200 -6.58 27.15 -20.23
CA SER A 200 -7.86 27.85 -20.14
C SER A 200 -8.61 27.37 -18.90
N GLU A 201 -9.71 28.03 -18.52
CA GLU A 201 -10.45 27.65 -17.31
C GLU A 201 -10.97 26.20 -17.41
N GLN A 202 -11.62 25.88 -18.53
CA GLN A 202 -12.20 24.56 -18.77
C GLN A 202 -11.13 23.48 -18.98
N ALA A 203 -9.98 23.80 -19.55
CA ALA A 203 -8.85 22.88 -19.62
C ALA A 203 -8.27 22.58 -18.23
N SER A 204 -8.17 23.60 -17.37
CA SER A 204 -7.66 23.46 -16.00
C SER A 204 -8.56 22.57 -15.14
N ASP A 205 -9.89 22.75 -15.22
CA ASP A 205 -10.85 21.89 -14.52
C ASP A 205 -10.78 20.42 -14.99
N LYS A 206 -10.56 20.17 -16.29
CA LYS A 206 -10.37 18.81 -16.82
C LYS A 206 -9.05 18.20 -16.35
N MET A 207 -7.94 18.95 -16.38
CA MET A 207 -6.65 18.50 -15.88
C MET A 207 -6.70 18.15 -14.38
N LEU A 208 -7.36 18.98 -13.57
CA LEU A 208 -7.63 18.70 -12.15
C LEU A 208 -8.44 17.40 -11.99
N ALA A 209 -9.49 17.19 -12.79
CA ALA A 209 -10.28 15.97 -12.71
C ALA A 209 -9.48 14.69 -13.03
N HIS A 210 -8.50 14.75 -13.96
CA HIS A 210 -7.57 13.63 -14.19
C HIS A 210 -6.63 13.40 -12.98
N MET A 211 -6.16 14.45 -12.33
CA MET A 211 -5.21 14.36 -11.21
C MET A 211 -5.87 13.95 -9.89
N TYR A 212 -7.12 14.37 -9.61
CA TYR A 212 -7.92 13.88 -8.48
C TYR A 212 -8.32 12.40 -8.63
N ALA A 213 -8.29 11.87 -9.85
CA ALA A 213 -8.57 10.47 -10.13
C ALA A 213 -7.33 9.56 -9.99
N CYS A 214 -6.14 10.08 -9.66
CA CYS A 214 -4.94 9.26 -9.49
C CYS A 214 -5.12 8.28 -8.31
N GLU A 215 -5.05 6.97 -8.58
CA GLU A 215 -5.37 5.93 -7.59
C GLU A 215 -4.22 5.57 -6.63
N SER A 216 -3.06 6.26 -6.73
CA SER A 216 -1.88 5.95 -5.92
C SER A 216 -2.10 6.22 -4.43
N LYS A 217 -1.69 5.27 -3.58
CA LYS A 217 -1.82 5.32 -2.11
C LYS A 217 -0.50 5.37 -1.36
N ASN A 218 0.62 5.29 -2.08
CA ASN A 218 1.93 5.05 -1.49
C ASN A 218 2.69 6.33 -1.10
N GLN A 219 2.30 7.48 -1.65
CA GLN A 219 3.01 8.76 -1.53
C GLN A 219 2.13 9.83 -0.84
N PHE A 220 1.76 10.96 -1.48
CA PHE A 220 1.09 12.08 -0.79
C PHE A 220 -0.21 11.70 -0.05
N THR A 221 -0.99 10.78 -0.62
CA THR A 221 -2.25 10.27 -0.08
C THR A 221 -2.09 9.36 1.14
N ARG A 222 -0.89 8.79 1.36
CA ARG A 222 -0.62 7.71 2.33
C ARG A 222 -0.99 8.06 3.77
N PHE A 223 -0.63 9.27 4.20
CA PHE A 223 -0.82 9.75 5.58
C PHE A 223 -1.86 10.87 5.67
N LEU A 224 -2.66 11.06 4.63
CA LEU A 224 -3.73 12.07 4.54
C LEU A 224 -5.09 11.43 4.17
N PRO A 225 -5.57 10.42 4.92
CA PRO A 225 -6.81 9.71 4.61
C PRO A 225 -8.02 10.66 4.63
N GLY A 226 -8.78 10.67 3.53
CA GLY A 226 -9.97 11.52 3.38
C GLY A 226 -9.70 12.95 2.89
N VAL A 227 -8.44 13.40 2.87
CA VAL A 227 -8.05 14.64 2.18
C VAL A 227 -8.08 14.39 0.68
N LYS A 228 -8.58 15.36 -0.09
CA LYS A 228 -8.53 15.31 -1.56
C LYS A 228 -7.18 15.82 -2.05
N ILE A 229 -6.57 15.08 -2.97
CA ILE A 229 -5.28 15.43 -3.54
C ILE A 229 -5.35 15.24 -5.05
N ALA A 230 -5.05 16.30 -5.81
CA ALA A 230 -4.85 16.23 -7.25
C ALA A 230 -3.35 16.12 -7.51
N HIS A 231 -2.84 14.92 -7.77
CA HIS A 231 -1.39 14.68 -7.90
C HIS A 231 -1.00 13.79 -9.09
N LYS A 232 0.31 13.71 -9.36
CA LYS A 232 0.90 12.71 -10.25
C LYS A 232 2.22 12.18 -9.67
N THR A 233 2.22 10.88 -9.39
CA THR A 233 3.41 10.13 -8.96
C THR A 233 4.39 9.80 -10.09
N GLY A 234 5.64 9.49 -9.74
CA GLY A 234 6.61 8.90 -10.65
C GLY A 234 7.69 8.07 -9.94
N SER A 235 7.78 6.79 -10.30
CA SER A 235 8.72 5.83 -9.72
C SER A 235 9.54 5.10 -10.79
N VAL A 236 10.85 5.00 -10.58
CA VAL A 236 11.75 3.95 -11.09
C VAL A 236 12.74 3.59 -9.98
N ASN A 237 13.49 2.49 -10.06
CA ASN A 237 14.30 1.95 -8.94
C ASN A 237 14.97 3.02 -8.03
N GLU A 238 15.73 3.95 -8.62
CA GLU A 238 16.56 4.93 -7.89
C GLU A 238 15.86 6.29 -7.64
N VAL A 239 14.61 6.45 -8.07
CA VAL A 239 13.89 7.74 -8.16
C VAL A 239 12.46 7.58 -7.67
N ARG A 240 12.01 8.41 -6.74
CA ARG A 240 10.59 8.57 -6.36
C ARG A 240 10.21 10.04 -6.38
N THR A 241 9.09 10.34 -7.01
CA THR A 241 8.60 11.70 -7.21
C THR A 241 7.09 11.74 -7.00
N ASP A 242 6.59 12.84 -6.47
CA ASP A 242 5.17 13.14 -6.42
C ASP A 242 4.99 14.67 -6.43
N ALA A 243 3.98 15.16 -7.15
CA ALA A 243 3.65 16.57 -7.20
C ALA A 243 2.15 16.77 -7.39
N GLY A 244 1.57 17.72 -6.66
CA GLY A 244 0.12 17.91 -6.65
C GLY A 244 -0.38 19.07 -5.81
N LEU A 245 -1.69 19.26 -5.87
CA LEU A 245 -2.46 20.18 -5.05
C LEU A 245 -3.19 19.38 -3.96
N ILE A 246 -3.00 19.78 -2.70
CA ILE A 246 -3.69 19.21 -1.54
C ILE A 246 -4.82 20.17 -1.13
N ASP A 247 -6.06 19.69 -1.07
CA ASP A 247 -7.23 20.50 -0.69
C ASP A 247 -7.25 20.74 0.83
N GLY A 248 -6.85 21.94 1.27
CA GLY A 248 -7.02 22.39 2.65
C GLY A 248 -8.30 23.21 2.86
N PRO A 249 -8.92 23.19 4.07
CA PRO A 249 -10.04 24.08 4.43
C PRO A 249 -9.69 25.57 4.30
N ASN A 250 -8.41 25.93 4.38
CA ASN A 250 -7.95 27.29 4.12
C ASN A 250 -7.87 27.62 2.63
N GLY A 251 -7.54 26.65 1.77
CA GLY A 251 -7.21 26.79 0.36
C GLY A 251 -6.29 25.65 -0.11
N PRO A 252 -6.01 25.54 -1.41
CA PRO A 252 -5.14 24.50 -1.95
C PRO A 252 -3.66 24.80 -1.68
N ILE A 253 -2.90 23.75 -1.37
CA ILE A 253 -1.46 23.79 -1.12
C ILE A 253 -0.76 23.05 -2.26
N ALA A 254 0.12 23.73 -3.00
CA ALA A 254 0.95 23.09 -4.00
C ALA A 254 2.19 22.46 -3.35
N VAL A 255 2.48 21.20 -3.66
CA VAL A 255 3.62 20.44 -3.14
C VAL A 255 4.29 19.70 -4.30
N CYS A 256 5.62 19.73 -4.35
CA CYS A 256 6.44 18.87 -5.19
C CYS A 256 7.59 18.28 -4.37
N VAL A 257 7.76 16.96 -4.42
CA VAL A 257 8.88 16.22 -3.83
C VAL A 257 9.53 15.38 -4.91
N LEU A 258 10.84 15.56 -5.08
CA LEU A 258 11.67 14.83 -6.05
C LEU A 258 12.81 14.15 -5.30
N THR A 259 12.98 12.84 -5.49
CA THR A 259 14.12 12.09 -4.96
C THR A 259 14.87 11.36 -6.07
N ASN A 260 16.19 11.27 -5.96
CA ASN A 260 17.10 10.67 -6.93
C ASN A 260 18.26 9.98 -6.21
N GLU A 261 18.94 9.03 -6.87
CA GLU A 261 20.07 8.27 -6.30
C GLU A 261 19.72 7.62 -4.94
N ASN A 262 18.46 7.17 -4.79
CA ASN A 262 17.98 6.54 -3.56
C ASN A 262 18.71 5.23 -3.28
N ASP A 263 19.20 5.03 -2.05
CA ASP A 263 19.77 3.76 -1.59
C ASP A 263 18.70 2.66 -1.53
N ASP A 264 17.50 3.00 -1.03
CA ASP A 264 16.35 2.10 -1.04
C ASP A 264 15.70 2.05 -2.43
N LYS A 265 16.08 1.02 -3.17
CA LYS A 265 15.61 0.71 -4.52
C LYS A 265 14.50 -0.35 -4.53
N SER A 266 13.94 -0.68 -3.35
CA SER A 266 12.89 -1.70 -3.22
C SER A 266 11.57 -1.26 -3.86
N TRP A 267 10.77 -2.24 -4.26
CA TRP A 267 9.37 -2.05 -4.70
C TRP A 267 8.45 -2.68 -3.66
N THR A 268 8.47 -2.12 -2.45
CA THR A 268 7.60 -2.51 -1.33
C THR A 268 6.90 -1.28 -0.79
N ASP A 269 5.77 -1.48 -0.12
CA ASP A 269 5.04 -0.38 0.53
C ASP A 269 5.85 0.31 1.64
N ASN A 270 7.00 -0.24 2.05
CA ASN A 270 7.90 0.38 3.02
C ASN A 270 9.05 1.18 2.38
N ASN A 271 9.00 1.48 1.07
CA ASN A 271 10.07 2.23 0.41
C ASN A 271 10.28 3.62 1.04
N ALA A 272 11.50 3.90 1.48
CA ALA A 272 11.84 5.10 2.25
C ALA A 272 11.53 6.40 1.50
N ALA A 273 11.73 6.43 0.17
CA ALA A 273 11.48 7.63 -0.63
C ALA A 273 9.97 7.84 -0.94
N GLU A 274 9.17 6.76 -1.01
CA GLU A 274 7.70 6.87 -1.08
C GLU A 274 7.13 7.38 0.25
N ILE A 275 7.63 6.87 1.39
CA ILE A 275 7.32 7.36 2.74
C ILE A 275 7.70 8.84 2.90
N LEU A 276 8.88 9.26 2.41
CA LEU A 276 9.33 10.65 2.47
C LEU A 276 8.37 11.59 1.71
N CYS A 277 7.93 11.22 0.51
CA CYS A 277 6.93 11.97 -0.24
C CYS A 277 5.64 12.15 0.59
N GLY A 278 5.15 11.06 1.19
CA GLY A 278 3.98 11.08 2.05
C GLY A 278 4.14 11.96 3.29
N ARG A 279 5.24 11.83 4.04
CA ARG A 279 5.49 12.62 5.26
C ARG A 279 5.66 14.11 4.96
N ILE A 280 6.31 14.48 3.87
CA ILE A 280 6.43 15.90 3.46
C ILE A 280 5.07 16.49 3.10
N ALA A 281 4.22 15.76 2.36
CA ALA A 281 2.84 16.19 2.10
C ALA A 281 2.00 16.30 3.39
N GLN A 282 2.14 15.35 4.30
CA GLN A 282 1.49 15.35 5.62
C GLN A 282 1.87 16.60 6.44
N VAL A 283 3.17 16.93 6.52
CA VAL A 283 3.69 18.13 7.19
C VAL A 283 3.19 19.41 6.50
N ALA A 284 3.30 19.49 5.18
CA ALA A 284 2.87 20.65 4.40
C ALA A 284 1.36 20.95 4.58
N TYR A 285 0.51 19.93 4.51
CA TYR A 285 -0.92 20.05 4.76
C TYR A 285 -1.16 20.64 6.16
N ARG A 286 -0.66 19.96 7.20
CA ARG A 286 -0.86 20.34 8.60
C ARG A 286 -0.40 21.74 8.95
N HIS A 287 0.77 22.15 8.45
CA HIS A 287 1.32 23.47 8.68
C HIS A 287 0.38 24.60 8.21
N PHE A 288 -0.30 24.43 7.07
CA PHE A 288 -1.17 25.45 6.50
C PHE A 288 -2.67 25.27 6.85
N THR A 289 -3.10 24.11 7.33
CA THR A 289 -4.46 23.92 7.87
C THR A 289 -4.56 24.25 9.35
N GLY A 290 -3.50 24.04 10.12
CA GLY A 290 -3.50 24.13 11.59
C GLY A 290 -3.79 22.79 12.28
N ASP A 291 -3.89 21.69 11.54
CA ASP A 291 -4.06 20.34 12.09
C ASP A 291 -2.75 19.85 12.74
N ALA A 292 -2.61 19.98 14.06
CA ALA A 292 -1.42 19.51 14.77
C ALA A 292 -1.36 17.96 14.89
N GLU A 293 -0.16 17.39 15.01
CA GLU A 293 0.07 16.00 15.41
C GLU A 293 1.07 15.93 16.57
N PRO A 294 0.98 14.92 17.46
CA PRO A 294 2.06 14.55 18.38
C PRO A 294 3.38 14.06 17.72
N ALA A 295 4.09 14.93 16.97
CA ALA A 295 5.34 14.77 16.12
C ALA A 295 6.53 13.87 16.60
N ALA A 296 7.84 14.22 16.65
CA ALA A 296 8.98 13.26 16.92
C ALA A 296 9.98 13.52 18.11
N VAL A 297 10.37 12.53 18.98
CA VAL A 297 11.34 12.56 20.14
C VAL A 297 12.53 11.54 19.99
N ALA A 298 13.81 11.94 20.13
CA ALA A 298 14.98 11.33 19.47
C ALA A 298 16.04 10.63 20.35
N GLU A 299 16.62 9.51 19.88
CA GLU A 299 17.76 8.81 20.51
C GLU A 299 18.99 9.70 20.83
N SER A 300 19.31 9.79 22.12
CA SER A 300 20.69 9.87 22.61
C SER A 300 20.87 9.20 23.98
N GLY A 301 20.14 8.11 24.25
CA GLY A 301 20.00 7.49 25.58
C GLY A 301 19.15 8.31 26.56
N GLU A 302 19.32 9.63 26.55
CA GLU A 302 18.21 10.55 26.68
C GLU A 302 17.27 10.45 25.47
N LEU A 303 16.09 11.07 25.53
CA LEU A 303 15.31 11.35 24.32
C LEU A 303 14.81 12.81 24.22
N LYS A 304 14.87 13.45 23.04
CA LYS A 304 14.60 14.90 22.80
C LYS A 304 14.22 15.21 21.35
N VAL A 305 13.45 16.25 21.03
CA VAL A 305 12.72 16.35 19.73
C VAL A 305 13.58 16.04 18.48
N GLY A 306 13.17 15.03 17.68
CA GLY A 306 13.70 14.78 16.33
C GLY A 306 13.95 13.35 15.82
N ALA A 307 13.61 12.26 16.52
CA ALA A 307 13.78 10.87 16.00
C ALA A 307 12.80 9.87 16.65
N THR A 308 13.08 8.57 16.53
CA THR A 308 12.02 7.59 16.28
C THR A 308 12.36 6.14 16.69
N GLY A 309 11.33 5.28 16.79
CA GLY A 309 11.46 3.81 16.85
C GLY A 309 10.78 3.15 18.06
N MET A 310 11.01 1.84 18.27
CA MET A 310 10.27 1.06 19.30
C MET A 310 10.41 1.61 20.74
N LEU A 311 11.59 2.11 21.10
CA LEU A 311 11.84 2.74 22.42
C LEU A 311 11.04 4.03 22.62
N VAL A 312 10.68 4.70 21.52
CA VAL A 312 9.90 5.92 21.47
C VAL A 312 8.41 5.61 21.53
N GLU A 313 7.95 4.64 20.74
CA GLU A 313 6.58 4.15 20.82
C GLU A 313 6.25 3.77 22.29
N ALA A 314 7.18 3.06 22.93
CA ALA A 314 7.12 2.64 24.34
C ALA A 314 6.91 3.81 25.33
N LEU A 315 7.42 5.01 25.01
CA LEU A 315 7.33 6.19 25.87
C LEU A 315 6.02 6.94 25.67
N GLN A 316 5.53 7.11 24.44
CA GLN A 316 4.20 7.68 24.16
C GLN A 316 3.10 6.92 24.92
N ARG A 317 3.12 5.59 24.81
CA ARG A 317 2.26 4.65 25.55
C ARG A 317 2.34 4.84 27.06
N THR A 318 3.56 5.02 27.59
CA THR A 318 3.81 5.17 29.03
C THR A 318 3.25 6.48 29.59
N LEU A 319 3.35 7.58 28.83
CA LEU A 319 2.82 8.89 29.23
C LEU A 319 1.29 8.89 29.25
N ASN A 320 0.65 8.36 28.20
CA ASN A 320 -0.80 8.17 28.14
C ASN A 320 -1.35 7.35 29.32
N ALA A 321 -0.68 6.24 29.66
CA ALA A 321 -1.15 5.32 30.69
C ALA A 321 -0.91 5.80 32.15
N ARG A 322 -0.12 6.86 32.38
CA ARG A 322 0.36 7.23 33.75
C ARG A 322 0.20 8.69 34.15
N MET A 323 -0.25 9.55 33.25
CA MET A 323 -0.61 10.94 33.58
C MET A 323 -2.13 11.05 33.81
N THR A 324 -2.56 12.00 34.64
CA THR A 324 -3.97 12.21 34.95
C THR A 324 -4.28 13.72 35.01
N PRO A 325 -5.08 14.27 34.07
CA PRO A 325 -5.65 13.59 32.89
C PRO A 325 -4.58 13.03 31.94
N SER A 326 -4.96 12.05 31.12
CA SER A 326 -4.09 11.52 30.05
C SER A 326 -3.78 12.65 29.03
N PRO A 327 -2.55 12.75 28.51
CA PRO A 327 -2.21 13.62 27.39
C PRO A 327 -2.72 13.12 26.03
N ASP A 328 -3.28 11.90 25.97
CA ASP A 328 -4.00 11.32 24.82
C ASP A 328 -3.22 11.38 23.48
N LEU A 329 -1.95 11.00 23.55
CA LEU A 329 -0.95 11.09 22.49
C LEU A 329 -1.10 9.97 21.46
N GLY A 330 -0.65 10.23 20.23
CA GLY A 330 -0.41 9.20 19.22
C GLY A 330 0.61 8.16 19.70
N VAL A 331 0.48 6.94 19.18
CA VAL A 331 1.38 5.80 19.45
C VAL A 331 1.85 5.26 18.11
N ASP A 332 2.89 5.91 17.59
CA ASP A 332 3.35 5.82 16.20
C ASP A 332 4.87 5.61 16.11
N GLY A 333 5.61 5.84 17.19
CA GLY A 333 7.06 5.77 17.19
C GLY A 333 7.74 7.08 16.82
N ASP A 334 6.99 8.19 16.78
CA ASP A 334 7.49 9.54 16.59
C ASP A 334 7.66 10.29 17.94
N PHE A 335 6.62 10.81 18.62
CA PHE A 335 6.63 11.72 19.80
C PHE A 335 6.96 13.26 19.72
N GLY A 336 6.03 14.16 19.45
CA GLY A 336 6.42 15.56 19.13
C GLY A 336 6.36 16.60 20.22
N SER A 337 6.21 17.86 19.84
CA SER A 337 5.81 18.98 20.70
C SER A 337 4.67 18.66 21.68
N MET A 338 3.76 17.73 21.36
CA MET A 338 2.76 17.20 22.30
C MET A 338 3.32 16.20 23.31
N THR A 339 4.21 15.28 22.89
CA THR A 339 4.79 14.28 23.79
C THR A 339 6.00 14.84 24.57
N GLU A 340 6.78 15.74 23.98
CA GLU A 340 7.66 16.71 24.66
C GLU A 340 6.84 17.57 25.62
N GLY A 341 5.68 18.10 25.22
CA GLY A 341 4.77 18.82 26.10
C GLY A 341 4.31 17.98 27.29
N ALA A 342 3.94 16.72 27.05
CA ALA A 342 3.61 15.75 28.08
C ALA A 342 4.82 15.43 28.97
N VAL A 343 6.04 15.34 28.41
CA VAL A 343 7.29 15.20 29.16
C VAL A 343 7.58 16.43 30.02
N VAL A 344 7.42 17.64 29.49
CA VAL A 344 7.59 18.91 30.19
C VAL A 344 6.61 19.00 31.36
N ASP A 345 5.34 18.66 31.15
CA ASP A 345 4.31 18.71 32.19
C ASP A 345 4.42 17.54 33.17
N PHE A 346 4.91 16.38 32.74
CA PHE A 346 5.33 15.28 33.61
C PHE A 346 6.51 15.71 34.49
N GLN A 347 7.54 16.34 33.94
CA GLN A 347 8.69 16.88 34.67
C GLN A 347 8.24 17.90 35.71
N LYS A 348 7.40 18.89 35.34
CA LYS A 348 6.77 19.84 36.30
C LYS A 348 6.02 19.11 37.41
N ALA A 349 5.19 18.12 37.07
CA ALA A 349 4.41 17.34 38.03
C ALA A 349 5.25 16.42 38.94
N LYS A 350 6.48 16.07 38.52
CA LYS A 350 7.44 15.28 39.32
C LYS A 350 8.52 16.12 40.00
N GLY A 351 8.53 17.45 39.82
CA GLY A 351 9.54 18.35 40.40
C GLY A 351 10.92 18.26 39.76
N ILE A 352 10.99 17.80 38.51
CA ILE A 352 12.21 17.70 37.69
C ILE A 352 12.36 18.98 36.87
N GLU A 353 13.59 19.33 36.45
CA GLU A 353 13.83 20.45 35.54
C GLU A 353 13.01 20.28 34.25
N PRO A 354 12.07 21.19 33.91
CA PRO A 354 11.08 20.97 32.87
C PRO A 354 11.61 21.37 31.50
N ASN A 355 12.62 20.64 31.04
CA ASN A 355 13.42 20.93 29.84
C ASN A 355 12.97 20.17 28.57
N GLY A 356 11.95 19.31 28.65
CA GLY A 356 11.43 18.53 27.53
C GLY A 356 12.29 17.34 27.10
N ILE A 357 13.49 17.22 27.66
CA ILE A 357 14.43 16.14 27.39
C ILE A 357 14.21 15.01 28.41
N VAL A 358 13.89 13.82 27.92
CA VAL A 358 13.80 12.61 28.73
C VAL A 358 15.21 12.08 28.99
N GLY A 359 15.95 12.81 29.83
CA GLY A 359 17.23 12.38 30.36
C GLY A 359 17.10 11.42 31.56
N PRO A 360 18.22 11.02 32.19
CA PRO A 360 18.25 9.93 33.17
C PRO A 360 17.31 10.08 34.39
N GLU A 361 17.15 11.29 34.93
CA GLU A 361 16.20 11.52 36.05
C GLU A 361 14.74 11.51 35.57
N THR A 362 14.44 11.96 34.35
CA THR A 362 13.10 11.87 33.76
C THR A 362 12.70 10.41 33.55
N TRP A 363 13.59 9.58 32.98
CA TRP A 363 13.39 8.13 32.84
C TRP A 363 13.13 7.43 34.19
N LYS A 364 13.98 7.72 35.18
CA LYS A 364 13.89 7.20 36.55
C LYS A 364 12.56 7.56 37.25
N ALA A 365 11.92 8.66 36.87
CA ALA A 365 10.60 9.06 37.36
C ALA A 365 9.42 8.49 36.54
N LEU A 366 9.60 8.21 35.24
CA LEU A 366 8.62 7.52 34.38
C LEU A 366 8.43 6.05 34.77
N GLY A 367 9.52 5.39 35.17
CA GLY A 367 9.55 3.96 35.50
C GLY A 367 9.57 3.05 34.25
N PRO A 368 9.37 1.73 34.40
CA PRO A 368 9.41 0.77 33.29
C PRO A 368 8.39 1.11 32.19
N LEU A 369 8.74 1.00 30.91
CA LEU A 369 7.88 1.45 29.82
C LEU A 369 6.74 0.46 29.47
N VAL A 370 5.87 0.86 28.54
CA VAL A 370 4.67 0.13 28.08
C VAL A 370 4.78 -0.04 26.56
N GLU A 371 4.95 -1.26 26.04
CA GLU A 371 5.62 -1.44 24.72
C GLU A 371 4.74 -1.96 23.56
N GLN A 372 3.43 -1.68 23.54
CA GLN A 372 2.52 -2.18 22.48
C GLN A 372 1.54 -1.13 21.95
N GLY A 373 1.24 -1.20 20.64
CA GLY A 373 0.66 -0.16 19.79
C GLY A 373 -0.74 0.35 20.16
N PRO A 374 -1.41 1.13 19.29
CA PRO A 374 -2.84 1.36 19.45
C PRO A 374 -3.51 -0.01 19.54
N GLU A 375 -4.07 -0.32 20.71
CA GLU A 375 -4.61 -1.65 20.98
C GLU A 375 -5.68 -1.93 19.94
N ALA A 376 -5.53 -3.04 19.19
CA ALA A 376 -6.46 -3.34 18.13
C ALA A 376 -7.88 -3.40 18.74
N PRO A 377 -8.91 -2.83 18.06
CA PRO A 377 -10.19 -2.61 18.71
C PRO A 377 -10.75 -3.94 19.23
N ASP A 378 -11.42 -3.89 20.40
CA ASP A 378 -11.92 -5.07 21.10
C ASP A 378 -12.51 -6.09 20.09
N PRO A 379 -12.04 -7.36 20.07
CA PRO A 379 -12.55 -8.38 19.17
C PRO A 379 -14.08 -8.46 19.11
N ALA A 380 -14.78 -8.23 20.22
CA ALA A 380 -16.25 -8.20 20.24
C ALA A 380 -16.86 -7.04 19.44
N VAL A 381 -16.16 -5.90 19.34
CA VAL A 381 -16.57 -4.75 18.52
C VAL A 381 -16.25 -5.01 17.04
N VAL A 382 -15.03 -5.45 16.72
CA VAL A 382 -14.59 -5.74 15.35
C VAL A 382 -15.46 -6.82 14.70
N ASN A 383 -15.67 -7.92 15.43
CA ASN A 383 -16.36 -9.10 14.92
C ASN A 383 -17.89 -8.93 14.87
N ALA A 384 -18.43 -7.84 15.44
CA ALA A 384 -19.82 -7.44 15.32
C ALA A 384 -20.08 -6.43 14.19
N GLU A 385 -19.04 -5.92 13.51
CA GLU A 385 -19.19 -4.89 12.47
C GLU A 385 -19.72 -5.46 11.14
N ALA A 386 -21.01 -5.23 10.87
CA ALA A 386 -21.65 -5.66 9.63
C ALA A 386 -21.21 -4.83 8.41
N THR A 387 -20.26 -5.35 7.62
CA THR A 387 -19.81 -4.72 6.37
C THR A 387 -20.94 -4.67 5.33
N LYS A 388 -21.32 -3.45 4.90
CA LYS A 388 -22.29 -3.27 3.80
C LYS A 388 -21.64 -3.62 2.46
N LYS A 389 -22.15 -4.67 1.80
CA LYS A 389 -21.78 -5.02 0.43
C LYS A 389 -22.39 -4.03 -0.58
N LYS A 390 -21.70 -3.81 -1.71
CA LYS A 390 -22.24 -3.17 -2.91
C LYS A 390 -23.17 -4.17 -3.63
N PRO A 391 -24.19 -3.69 -4.38
CA PRO A 391 -25.05 -4.54 -5.20
C PRO A 391 -24.24 -5.49 -6.10
N ALA A 392 -24.80 -6.67 -6.38
CA ALA A 392 -24.16 -7.66 -7.23
C ALA A 392 -23.79 -7.09 -8.60
N ASP A 393 -22.63 -7.48 -9.11
CA ASP A 393 -22.11 -7.04 -10.41
C ASP A 393 -23.12 -7.23 -11.55
N ASP A 394 -23.10 -6.38 -12.58
CA ASP A 394 -23.81 -6.70 -13.83
C ASP A 394 -23.28 -8.02 -14.40
N ILE A 395 -24.16 -8.80 -15.05
CA ILE A 395 -23.77 -10.02 -15.76
C ILE A 395 -23.19 -9.70 -17.14
N ASP A 396 -23.58 -8.58 -17.74
CA ASP A 396 -23.06 -8.13 -19.03
C ASP A 396 -21.64 -7.59 -18.91
N GLY A 397 -20.77 -7.94 -19.86
CA GLY A 397 -19.39 -7.46 -19.91
C GLY A 397 -18.51 -8.21 -20.93
N PRO A 398 -17.34 -7.66 -21.31
CA PRO A 398 -16.41 -8.33 -22.22
C PRO A 398 -15.73 -9.52 -21.53
N PRO A 399 -15.50 -10.66 -22.23
CA PRO A 399 -14.90 -11.87 -21.66
C PRO A 399 -13.35 -11.80 -21.56
N PHE A 400 -12.78 -10.59 -21.50
CA PHE A 400 -11.33 -10.40 -21.51
C PHE A 400 -10.70 -10.57 -20.12
N VAL A 401 -9.50 -11.16 -20.07
CA VAL A 401 -8.65 -11.29 -18.88
C VAL A 401 -7.18 -11.06 -19.21
N SER A 402 -6.39 -10.54 -18.26
CA SER A 402 -4.93 -10.39 -18.37
C SER A 402 -4.12 -11.57 -17.82
N CYS A 403 -4.76 -12.46 -17.07
CA CYS A 403 -4.11 -13.57 -16.40
C CYS A 403 -3.64 -14.67 -17.35
N LYS A 404 -2.41 -15.16 -17.11
CA LYS A 404 -1.74 -16.18 -17.93
C LYS A 404 -2.42 -17.55 -17.88
N VAL A 405 -3.02 -17.90 -16.74
CA VAL A 405 -3.69 -19.19 -16.51
C VAL A 405 -4.96 -18.95 -15.71
N TRP A 406 -6.07 -19.58 -16.11
CA TRP A 406 -7.33 -19.49 -15.38
C TRP A 406 -8.22 -20.74 -15.54
N ALA A 407 -9.13 -20.93 -14.60
CA ALA A 407 -10.17 -21.95 -14.66
C ALA A 407 -11.51 -21.42 -14.10
N ILE A 408 -12.61 -21.79 -14.74
CA ILE A 408 -13.99 -21.65 -14.23
C ILE A 408 -14.52 -23.05 -13.98
N ALA A 409 -15.04 -23.30 -12.79
CA ALA A 409 -15.61 -24.58 -12.40
C ALA A 409 -16.97 -24.42 -11.72
N ASP A 410 -17.79 -25.45 -11.87
CA ASP A 410 -19.07 -25.61 -11.20
C ASP A 410 -18.88 -25.72 -9.68
N GLY A 411 -19.59 -24.89 -8.92
CA GLY A 411 -19.39 -24.76 -7.47
C GLY A 411 -19.93 -25.93 -6.64
N GLU A 412 -20.92 -26.67 -7.15
CA GLU A 412 -21.53 -27.79 -6.43
C GLU A 412 -20.77 -29.10 -6.66
N THR A 413 -20.31 -29.33 -7.89
CA THR A 413 -19.63 -30.56 -8.32
C THR A 413 -18.11 -30.45 -8.36
N GLY A 414 -17.54 -29.24 -8.37
CA GLY A 414 -16.10 -29.01 -8.49
C GLY A 414 -15.55 -29.28 -9.90
N LYS A 415 -16.43 -29.52 -10.88
CA LYS A 415 -16.05 -29.85 -12.26
C LYS A 415 -15.61 -28.58 -12.99
N VAL A 416 -14.40 -28.57 -13.54
CA VAL A 416 -13.95 -27.54 -14.49
C VAL A 416 -14.89 -27.51 -15.70
N LEU A 417 -15.41 -26.32 -16.00
CA LEU A 417 -16.33 -26.05 -17.10
C LEU A 417 -15.58 -25.46 -18.31
N LEU A 418 -14.67 -24.52 -18.04
CA LEU A 418 -13.90 -23.74 -19.00
C LEU A 418 -12.54 -23.39 -18.38
N GLY A 419 -11.50 -23.23 -19.19
CA GLY A 419 -10.16 -22.86 -18.72
C GLY A 419 -9.27 -22.32 -19.84
N SER A 420 -8.08 -21.87 -19.44
CA SER A 420 -6.95 -21.59 -20.32
C SER A 420 -5.67 -21.96 -19.59
N ASP A 421 -4.89 -22.87 -20.17
CA ASP A 421 -3.70 -23.48 -19.56
C ASP A 421 -4.00 -24.13 -18.18
N GLU A 422 -5.23 -24.57 -17.90
CA GLU A 422 -5.68 -24.85 -16.53
C GLU A 422 -4.98 -26.02 -15.81
N GLU A 423 -4.44 -27.00 -16.56
CA GLU A 423 -3.62 -28.11 -16.03
C GLU A 423 -2.10 -27.81 -16.08
N LYS A 424 -1.69 -26.58 -16.39
CA LYS A 424 -0.28 -26.16 -16.43
C LYS A 424 0.25 -25.83 -15.01
N PRO A 425 1.34 -26.44 -14.55
CA PRO A 425 1.95 -26.07 -13.27
C PRO A 425 2.60 -24.68 -13.36
N VAL A 426 2.20 -23.77 -12.47
CA VAL A 426 2.74 -22.40 -12.39
C VAL A 426 2.95 -21.96 -10.94
N ASP A 427 3.69 -20.89 -10.73
CA ASP A 427 3.79 -20.21 -9.44
C ASP A 427 2.43 -19.61 -9.03
N VAL A 428 1.91 -19.98 -7.86
CA VAL A 428 0.55 -19.56 -7.41
C VAL A 428 0.55 -18.61 -6.20
N ALA A 429 1.72 -18.32 -5.63
CA ALA A 429 1.89 -17.50 -4.43
C ALA A 429 1.02 -17.98 -3.25
N SER A 430 0.58 -17.07 -2.36
CA SER A 430 -0.18 -17.40 -1.15
C SER A 430 -1.58 -17.99 -1.33
N THR A 431 -2.02 -18.32 -2.55
CA THR A 431 -3.17 -19.24 -2.73
C THR A 431 -2.82 -20.65 -2.20
N THR A 432 -1.53 -20.99 -2.12
CA THR A 432 -0.96 -22.13 -1.38
C THR A 432 -1.58 -22.31 0.01
N LYS A 433 -1.89 -21.22 0.72
CA LYS A 433 -2.47 -21.28 2.08
C LYS A 433 -3.85 -21.94 2.15
N ILE A 434 -4.56 -22.06 1.02
CA ILE A 434 -5.79 -22.86 0.94
C ILE A 434 -5.50 -24.32 1.33
N MET A 435 -4.35 -24.88 0.93
CA MET A 435 -3.96 -26.25 1.31
C MET A 435 -3.63 -26.35 2.79
N THR A 436 -2.89 -25.36 3.33
CA THR A 436 -2.56 -25.28 4.76
C THR A 436 -3.82 -25.21 5.63
N ALA A 437 -4.77 -24.36 5.27
CA ALA A 437 -6.07 -24.25 5.95
C ALA A 437 -6.91 -25.53 5.79
N TYR A 438 -7.00 -26.09 4.58
CA TYR A 438 -7.73 -27.33 4.31
C TYR A 438 -7.23 -28.50 5.15
N LEU A 439 -5.91 -28.70 5.25
CA LEU A 439 -5.34 -29.80 6.05
C LEU A 439 -5.70 -29.69 7.54
N VAL A 440 -5.52 -28.50 8.14
CA VAL A 440 -5.81 -28.29 9.57
C VAL A 440 -7.31 -28.37 9.83
N LEU A 441 -8.15 -27.73 9.01
CA LEU A 441 -9.60 -27.71 9.20
C LEU A 441 -10.27 -29.05 8.89
N LYS A 442 -9.70 -29.87 7.99
CA LYS A 442 -10.17 -31.24 7.76
C LYS A 442 -9.85 -32.15 8.95
N HIS A 443 -8.64 -32.07 9.49
CA HIS A 443 -8.29 -32.79 10.72
C HIS A 443 -9.21 -32.38 11.88
N ALA A 444 -9.59 -31.10 11.95
CA ALA A 444 -10.57 -30.59 12.91
C ALA A 444 -12.04 -31.03 12.69
N GLU A 445 -12.41 -31.65 11.57
CA GLU A 445 -13.73 -32.32 11.46
C GLU A 445 -13.75 -33.64 12.24
N GLU A 446 -12.61 -34.33 12.30
CA GLU A 446 -12.42 -35.58 13.05
C GLU A 446 -12.03 -35.31 14.52
N HIS A 447 -11.31 -34.20 14.75
CA HIS A 447 -10.76 -33.77 16.04
C HIS A 447 -11.12 -32.30 16.37
N PRO A 448 -12.39 -31.98 16.64
CA PRO A 448 -12.84 -30.59 16.84
C PRO A 448 -12.14 -29.87 18.00
N GLU A 449 -11.58 -30.60 18.97
CA GLU A 449 -10.78 -30.08 20.07
C GLU A 449 -9.54 -29.29 19.62
N VAL A 450 -8.94 -29.63 18.47
CA VAL A 450 -7.69 -28.97 18.00
C VAL A 450 -7.92 -27.52 17.56
N LEU A 451 -9.17 -27.09 17.38
CA LEU A 451 -9.50 -25.69 17.08
C LEU A 451 -9.38 -24.81 18.32
N ASP A 452 -9.64 -25.36 19.51
CA ASP A 452 -9.60 -24.63 20.78
C ASP A 452 -8.25 -24.81 21.51
N GLU A 453 -7.31 -25.54 20.90
CA GLU A 453 -5.90 -25.54 21.29
C GLU A 453 -5.26 -24.16 21.13
N THR A 454 -4.41 -23.80 22.09
CA THR A 454 -3.45 -22.70 21.97
C THR A 454 -2.17 -23.20 21.33
N LEU A 455 -1.62 -22.45 20.38
CA LEU A 455 -0.27 -22.66 19.84
C LEU A 455 0.65 -21.48 20.19
N THR A 456 1.92 -21.76 20.44
CA THR A 456 2.95 -20.76 20.71
C THR A 456 3.76 -20.48 19.46
N PHE A 457 3.95 -19.20 19.10
CA PHE A 457 4.73 -18.81 17.93
C PHE A 457 6.21 -19.10 18.12
N SER A 458 6.78 -19.88 17.20
CA SER A 458 8.22 -20.09 17.15
C SER A 458 8.93 -18.83 16.63
N LYS A 459 10.21 -18.67 16.98
CA LYS A 459 11.05 -17.61 16.40
C LYS A 459 11.12 -17.72 14.86
N ARG A 460 11.03 -18.94 14.30
CA ARG A 460 11.03 -19.16 12.85
C ARG A 460 9.74 -18.66 12.20
N ALA A 461 8.59 -18.81 12.86
CA ALA A 461 7.33 -18.25 12.38
C ALA A 461 7.41 -16.71 12.32
N ASP A 462 7.78 -16.07 13.42
CA ASP A 462 7.92 -14.61 13.56
C ASP A 462 8.90 -14.01 12.51
N GLU A 463 10.08 -14.61 12.33
CA GLU A 463 11.06 -14.16 11.31
C GLU A 463 10.69 -14.54 9.84
N THR A 464 9.51 -15.09 9.57
CA THR A 464 9.11 -15.46 8.19
C THR A 464 8.67 -14.25 7.37
N ILE A 465 9.55 -13.79 6.48
CA ILE A 465 9.36 -12.62 5.62
C ILE A 465 8.05 -12.63 4.80
N GLY A 466 7.49 -11.43 4.56
CA GLY A 466 6.33 -11.20 3.71
C GLY A 466 5.12 -10.68 4.49
N SER A 467 3.91 -11.05 4.05
CA SER A 467 2.69 -10.77 4.81
C SER A 467 2.70 -11.50 6.16
N THR A 468 2.20 -10.85 7.21
CA THR A 468 2.23 -11.33 8.59
C THR A 468 0.83 -11.27 9.23
N ALA A 469 0.58 -12.13 10.21
CA ALA A 469 -0.55 -12.07 11.13
C ALA A 469 -0.22 -11.20 12.37
N GLU A 470 0.96 -10.59 12.42
CA GLU A 470 1.48 -9.76 13.51
C GLU A 470 1.45 -10.46 14.88
N VAL A 471 1.83 -11.75 14.93
CA VAL A 471 1.99 -12.54 16.17
C VAL A 471 3.46 -12.89 16.35
N ARG A 472 4.01 -12.56 17.52
CA ARG A 472 5.45 -12.50 17.81
C ARG A 472 5.97 -13.78 18.44
N ALA A 473 7.28 -14.02 18.39
CA ALA A 473 7.91 -15.18 18.99
C ALA A 473 7.60 -15.30 20.49
N GLY A 474 7.09 -16.46 20.90
CA GLY A 474 6.65 -16.73 22.27
C GLY A 474 5.24 -16.24 22.62
N GLU A 475 4.54 -15.55 21.72
CA GLU A 475 3.11 -15.28 21.90
C GLU A 475 2.25 -16.50 21.55
N GLU A 476 1.09 -16.56 22.20
CA GLU A 476 0.14 -17.66 22.17
C GLU A 476 -1.20 -17.21 21.58
N VAL A 477 -1.73 -18.03 20.67
CA VAL A 477 -3.00 -17.78 19.98
C VAL A 477 -3.76 -19.09 19.75
N CYS A 478 -5.09 -19.01 19.84
CA CYS A 478 -5.99 -20.13 19.58
C CYS A 478 -5.95 -20.53 18.09
N VAL A 479 -5.90 -21.83 17.77
CA VAL A 479 -5.85 -22.36 16.39
C VAL A 479 -7.01 -21.81 15.55
N ARG A 480 -8.24 -21.79 16.10
CA ARG A 480 -9.45 -21.24 15.47
C ARG A 480 -9.28 -19.79 15.04
N GLU A 481 -8.66 -18.96 15.88
CA GLU A 481 -8.37 -17.57 15.54
C GLU A 481 -7.25 -17.48 14.51
N LEU A 482 -6.18 -18.26 14.65
CA LEU A 482 -5.04 -18.17 13.72
C LEU A 482 -5.39 -18.55 12.28
N MET A 483 -6.43 -19.36 12.05
CA MET A 483 -6.97 -19.56 10.70
C MET A 483 -7.36 -18.24 10.00
N TYR A 484 -7.85 -17.26 10.76
CA TYR A 484 -8.13 -15.92 10.23
C TYR A 484 -6.83 -15.15 9.91
N GLY A 485 -5.83 -15.19 10.80
CA GLY A 485 -4.49 -14.61 10.53
C GLY A 485 -3.78 -15.23 9.32
N LEU A 486 -3.99 -16.53 9.08
CA LEU A 486 -3.52 -17.23 7.87
C LEU A 486 -4.20 -16.69 6.60
N MET A 487 -5.53 -16.59 6.61
CA MET A 487 -6.32 -16.40 5.38
C MET A 487 -6.59 -14.93 5.02
N LEU A 488 -6.88 -14.07 6.00
CA LEU A 488 -7.30 -12.67 5.77
C LEU A 488 -6.12 -11.77 5.33
N PRO A 489 -5.10 -11.50 6.19
CA PRO A 489 -3.95 -10.67 5.85
C PRO A 489 -2.88 -11.46 5.08
N SER A 490 -3.08 -12.78 4.89
CA SER A 490 -2.15 -13.69 4.22
C SER A 490 -0.89 -14.06 5.02
N GLY A 491 -0.96 -14.15 6.36
CA GLY A 491 0.18 -14.35 7.26
C GLY A 491 1.05 -15.57 6.93
N ASN A 492 2.31 -15.32 6.53
CA ASN A 492 3.32 -16.34 6.26
C ASN A 492 3.80 -16.99 7.58
N ASP A 493 4.00 -16.16 8.59
CA ASP A 493 4.22 -16.49 10.00
C ASP A 493 3.17 -17.47 10.55
N ALA A 494 1.88 -17.17 10.40
CA ALA A 494 0.76 -18.04 10.75
C ALA A 494 0.85 -19.40 10.03
N SER A 495 1.20 -19.37 8.74
CA SER A 495 1.38 -20.56 7.90
C SER A 495 2.55 -21.45 8.33
N VAL A 496 3.61 -20.87 8.90
CA VAL A 496 4.72 -21.61 9.49
C VAL A 496 4.35 -22.16 10.86
N ALA A 497 3.78 -21.35 11.75
CA ALA A 497 3.38 -21.77 13.09
C ALA A 497 2.39 -22.95 13.06
N LEU A 498 1.37 -22.89 12.20
CA LEU A 498 0.41 -23.98 12.00
C LEU A 498 1.07 -25.26 11.46
N ALA A 499 2.03 -25.13 10.54
CA ALA A 499 2.76 -26.26 9.97
C ALA A 499 3.70 -26.92 11.00
N GLU A 500 4.30 -26.13 11.88
CA GLU A 500 5.12 -26.60 12.99
C GLU A 500 4.26 -27.29 14.07
N HIS A 501 3.03 -26.82 14.32
CA HIS A 501 2.10 -27.40 15.31
C HIS A 501 1.38 -28.68 14.85
N PHE A 502 0.98 -28.77 13.57
CA PHE A 502 0.21 -29.90 13.05
C PHE A 502 1.02 -30.96 12.29
N GLY A 503 2.29 -30.69 11.97
CA GLY A 503 3.11 -31.56 11.12
C GLY A 503 3.25 -33.01 11.59
N LYS A 504 3.50 -33.26 12.89
CA LYS A 504 3.55 -34.63 13.45
C LYS A 504 2.21 -35.40 13.26
N ARG A 505 1.08 -34.72 13.53
CA ARG A 505 -0.29 -35.29 13.45
C ARG A 505 -0.69 -35.63 12.01
N LEU A 506 -0.30 -34.79 11.06
CA LEU A 506 -0.66 -34.91 9.64
C LEU A 506 0.34 -35.74 8.80
N ALA A 507 1.45 -36.18 9.40
CA ALA A 507 2.51 -36.91 8.72
C ALA A 507 1.98 -38.18 8.00
N PRO A 508 2.50 -38.55 6.81
CA PRO A 508 2.12 -39.78 6.10
C PRO A 508 2.45 -41.09 6.86
N GLY A 509 1.61 -41.44 7.84
CA GLY A 509 1.78 -42.55 8.77
C GLY A 509 0.99 -42.39 10.08
N GLY A 510 0.58 -41.16 10.41
CA GLY A 510 -0.14 -40.80 11.64
C GLY A 510 0.66 -41.07 12.92
N ASP A 511 -0.04 -41.20 14.04
CA ASP A 511 0.53 -41.47 15.37
C ASP A 511 1.26 -42.83 15.50
N SER A 512 1.37 -43.59 14.40
CA SER A 512 2.21 -44.78 14.27
C SER A 512 3.72 -44.47 14.32
N LEU A 513 4.09 -43.19 14.18
CA LEU A 513 5.48 -42.73 14.31
C LEU A 513 5.88 -42.78 15.79
N PRO A 514 6.93 -43.54 16.18
CA PRO A 514 7.26 -43.74 17.58
C PRO A 514 7.71 -42.44 18.26
N ASP A 515 7.41 -42.30 19.56
CA ASP A 515 7.91 -41.24 20.46
C ASP A 515 9.41 -41.40 20.79
N THR A 516 10.22 -41.72 19.78
CA THR A 516 11.65 -41.45 19.76
C THR A 516 11.86 -40.00 19.34
N ASP A 517 12.79 -39.30 20.00
CA ASP A 517 12.99 -37.84 19.95
C ASP A 517 13.37 -37.25 18.57
N GLU A 518 13.35 -38.06 17.50
CA GLU A 518 13.82 -37.64 16.19
C GLU A 518 12.91 -36.62 15.49
N ILE A 519 11.59 -36.63 15.69
CA ILE A 519 10.67 -35.70 14.99
C ILE A 519 10.54 -34.35 15.73
N ASP A 520 11.01 -34.27 16.98
CA ASP A 520 10.66 -33.27 18.00
C ASP A 520 11.31 -31.87 17.81
N THR A 521 11.52 -31.46 16.56
CA THR A 521 11.98 -30.12 16.19
C THR A 521 10.99 -29.46 15.24
N PRO A 522 10.66 -28.15 15.41
CA PRO A 522 9.72 -27.45 14.53
C PRO A 522 10.07 -27.57 13.03
N LYS A 523 11.37 -27.57 12.70
CA LYS A 523 11.88 -27.81 11.34
C LYS A 523 11.44 -29.14 10.73
N LYS A 524 11.40 -30.24 11.50
CA LYS A 524 10.97 -31.56 11.03
C LYS A 524 9.45 -31.69 10.98
N SER A 525 8.72 -31.15 11.97
CA SER A 525 7.26 -31.07 11.93
C SER A 525 6.79 -30.31 10.67
N TYR A 526 7.38 -29.14 10.40
CA TYR A 526 7.13 -28.38 9.17
C TYR A 526 7.36 -29.19 7.88
N ALA A 527 8.42 -30.00 7.82
CA ALA A 527 8.69 -30.85 6.66
C ALA A 527 7.61 -31.94 6.48
N ALA A 528 7.20 -32.60 7.57
CA ALA A 528 6.10 -33.57 7.55
C ALA A 528 4.76 -32.94 7.14
N PHE A 529 4.53 -31.66 7.46
CA PHE A 529 3.38 -30.92 6.96
C PHE A 529 3.44 -30.71 5.44
N VAL A 530 4.60 -30.37 4.88
CA VAL A 530 4.78 -30.24 3.41
C VAL A 530 4.63 -31.60 2.71
N GLU A 531 5.07 -32.70 3.33
CA GLU A 531 4.76 -34.06 2.85
C GLU A 531 3.25 -34.34 2.87
N ALA A 532 2.52 -33.90 3.91
CA ALA A 532 1.06 -34.01 3.97
C ALA A 532 0.35 -33.18 2.88
N MET A 533 0.86 -32.00 2.53
CA MET A 533 0.36 -31.20 1.39
C MET A 533 0.52 -31.98 0.07
N ASN A 534 1.68 -32.60 -0.16
CA ASN A 534 1.96 -33.39 -1.35
C ASN A 534 1.29 -34.79 -1.34
N LYS A 535 0.83 -35.27 -0.18
CA LYS A 535 -0.13 -36.38 -0.10
C LYS A 535 -1.53 -35.91 -0.51
N ALA A 536 -1.99 -34.77 0.00
CA ALA A 536 -3.31 -34.22 -0.33
C ALA A 536 -3.46 -33.88 -1.82
N VAL A 537 -2.40 -33.45 -2.51
CA VAL A 537 -2.33 -33.36 -3.99
C VAL A 537 -2.81 -34.65 -4.65
N LYS A 538 -2.33 -35.81 -4.17
CA LYS A 538 -2.64 -37.13 -4.73
C LYS A 538 -4.05 -37.57 -4.34
N ASP A 539 -4.43 -37.39 -3.07
CA ASP A 539 -5.76 -37.72 -2.55
C ASP A 539 -6.88 -36.92 -3.24
N LEU A 540 -6.61 -35.68 -3.66
CA LEU A 540 -7.53 -34.78 -4.37
C LEU A 540 -7.39 -34.83 -5.91
N GLY A 541 -6.42 -35.58 -6.44
CA GLY A 541 -6.18 -35.66 -7.89
C GLY A 541 -5.80 -34.32 -8.54
N MET A 542 -4.96 -33.52 -7.89
CA MET A 542 -4.59 -32.14 -8.29
C MET A 542 -3.61 -32.04 -9.48
N GLY A 543 -3.50 -33.08 -10.31
CA GLY A 543 -2.60 -33.12 -11.47
C GLY A 543 -1.13 -32.98 -11.08
N ASP A 544 -0.34 -32.34 -11.94
CA ASP A 544 1.11 -32.13 -11.77
C ASP A 544 1.42 -30.97 -10.80
N SER A 545 0.67 -30.87 -9.69
CA SER A 545 0.88 -29.89 -8.62
C SER A 545 1.88 -30.39 -7.57
N HIS A 546 2.73 -29.51 -7.06
CA HIS A 546 3.72 -29.82 -6.01
C HIS A 546 4.02 -28.60 -5.13
N TYR A 547 4.18 -28.84 -3.82
CA TYR A 547 4.41 -27.83 -2.79
C TYR A 547 5.78 -28.00 -2.13
N GLU A 548 6.57 -26.93 -2.02
CA GLU A 548 7.83 -26.91 -1.24
C GLU A 548 7.68 -26.16 0.10
N ASN A 549 6.64 -25.34 0.24
CA ASN A 549 6.40 -24.55 1.45
C ASN A 549 4.90 -24.32 1.70
N THR A 550 4.54 -23.89 2.91
CA THR A 550 3.13 -23.73 3.30
C THR A 550 2.56 -22.36 2.95
N HIS A 551 3.41 -21.33 2.90
CA HIS A 551 3.00 -19.93 2.77
C HIS A 551 2.87 -19.44 1.32
N GLY A 552 3.50 -20.12 0.35
CA GLY A 552 3.56 -19.73 -1.05
C GLY A 552 4.54 -18.61 -1.35
N LEU A 553 5.77 -18.69 -0.81
CA LEU A 553 6.90 -17.92 -1.35
C LEU A 553 7.50 -18.68 -2.55
N THR A 554 8.07 -17.95 -3.50
CA THR A 554 8.60 -18.53 -4.75
C THR A 554 9.69 -19.56 -4.48
N ASP A 555 9.55 -20.73 -5.11
CA ASP A 555 10.57 -21.76 -5.26
C ASP A 555 10.41 -22.38 -6.67
N ASP A 556 11.50 -22.86 -7.27
CA ASP A 556 11.50 -23.40 -8.64
C ASP A 556 10.73 -24.72 -8.76
N ALA A 557 10.57 -25.50 -7.67
CA ALA A 557 9.76 -26.72 -7.66
C ALA A 557 8.29 -26.48 -7.23
N HIS A 558 7.99 -25.37 -6.57
CA HIS A 558 6.65 -25.05 -6.04
C HIS A 558 5.69 -24.57 -7.14
N LYS A 559 5.14 -25.51 -7.92
CA LYS A 559 4.25 -25.25 -9.06
C LYS A 559 2.92 -25.98 -8.90
N ILE A 560 1.79 -25.30 -9.10
CA ILE A 560 0.44 -25.84 -8.91
C ILE A 560 -0.44 -25.49 -10.13
N THR A 561 -1.37 -26.37 -10.50
CA THR A 561 -2.29 -26.17 -11.64
C THR A 561 -3.58 -25.46 -11.19
N ALA A 562 -4.23 -24.71 -12.08
CA ALA A 562 -5.50 -24.04 -11.77
C ALA A 562 -6.63 -25.05 -11.54
N ALA A 563 -6.66 -26.15 -12.29
CA ALA A 563 -7.57 -27.27 -12.07
C ALA A 563 -7.29 -27.99 -10.73
N GLY A 564 -6.04 -28.04 -10.27
CA GLY A 564 -5.67 -28.47 -8.93
C GLY A 564 -6.25 -27.54 -7.85
N LEU A 565 -6.10 -26.23 -8.00
CA LEU A 565 -6.70 -25.24 -7.09
C LEU A 565 -8.24 -25.30 -7.08
N VAL A 566 -8.90 -25.60 -8.21
CA VAL A 566 -10.35 -25.85 -8.26
C VAL A 566 -10.72 -27.04 -7.36
N LYS A 567 -10.07 -28.19 -7.52
CA LYS A 567 -10.36 -29.42 -6.74
C LYS A 567 -10.13 -29.20 -5.25
N LEU A 568 -9.03 -28.55 -4.89
CA LEU A 568 -8.72 -28.15 -3.52
C LEU A 568 -9.76 -27.17 -2.94
N THR A 569 -10.16 -26.15 -3.70
CA THR A 569 -11.14 -25.16 -3.23
C THR A 569 -12.52 -25.78 -3.06
N HIS A 570 -12.92 -26.70 -3.95
CA HIS A 570 -14.17 -27.46 -3.81
C HIS A 570 -14.18 -28.36 -2.57
N ALA A 571 -13.04 -28.95 -2.22
CA ALA A 571 -12.90 -29.71 -0.98
C ALA A 571 -12.94 -28.80 0.25
N ALA A 572 -12.18 -27.70 0.24
CA ALA A 572 -12.08 -26.77 1.36
C ALA A 572 -13.40 -26.03 1.64
N MET A 573 -14.13 -25.59 0.61
CA MET A 573 -15.43 -24.89 0.76
C MET A 573 -16.57 -25.76 1.30
N LYS A 574 -16.38 -27.09 1.43
CA LYS A 574 -17.32 -27.98 2.13
C LYS A 574 -17.13 -27.96 3.65
N LEU A 575 -15.95 -27.58 4.13
CA LEU A 575 -15.67 -27.39 5.55
C LEU A 575 -16.37 -26.09 6.01
N PRO A 576 -17.39 -26.14 6.89
CA PRO A 576 -18.21 -24.95 7.19
C PRO A 576 -17.39 -23.79 7.74
N LEU A 577 -16.42 -24.08 8.61
CA LEU A 577 -15.53 -23.09 9.19
C LEU A 577 -14.58 -22.46 8.15
N PHE A 578 -14.12 -23.20 7.13
CA PHE A 578 -13.32 -22.61 6.04
C PHE A 578 -14.14 -21.58 5.26
N ALA A 579 -15.40 -21.90 4.94
CA ALA A 579 -16.31 -20.99 4.24
C ALA A 579 -16.63 -19.73 5.07
N GLU A 580 -16.78 -19.86 6.40
CA GLU A 580 -16.87 -18.73 7.34
C GLU A 580 -15.62 -17.84 7.28
N ILE A 581 -14.43 -18.43 7.49
CA ILE A 581 -13.16 -17.70 7.51
C ILE A 581 -12.92 -16.91 6.22
N VAL A 582 -13.04 -17.56 5.05
CA VAL A 582 -12.67 -16.91 3.78
C VAL A 582 -13.70 -15.90 3.27
N SER A 583 -14.91 -15.91 3.81
CA SER A 583 -15.95 -14.89 3.54
C SER A 583 -15.91 -13.72 4.52
N THR A 584 -15.18 -13.84 5.64
CA THR A 584 -15.09 -12.82 6.69
C THR A 584 -14.24 -11.61 6.24
N PRO A 585 -14.76 -10.36 6.27
CA PRO A 585 -14.01 -9.17 5.85
C PRO A 585 -12.92 -8.72 6.83
N GLN A 586 -13.12 -8.91 8.14
CA GLN A 586 -12.14 -8.61 9.18
C GLN A 586 -12.36 -9.49 10.43
N ARG A 587 -11.29 -9.78 11.16
CA ARG A 587 -11.30 -10.51 12.44
C ARG A 587 -10.41 -9.80 13.45
N GLY A 588 -10.97 -9.43 14.59
CA GLY A 588 -10.22 -9.12 15.79
C GLY A 588 -10.00 -10.39 16.61
N ALA A 589 -8.80 -10.56 17.16
CA ALA A 589 -8.47 -11.64 18.08
C ALA A 589 -7.54 -11.14 19.20
N THR A 590 -7.48 -11.83 20.33
CA THR A 590 -6.54 -11.52 21.43
C THR A 590 -5.45 -12.57 21.48
N VAL A 591 -4.18 -12.16 21.45
CA VAL A 591 -3.02 -13.01 21.69
C VAL A 591 -2.50 -12.82 23.12
N THR A 592 -1.94 -13.88 23.70
CA THR A 592 -1.37 -13.86 25.06
C THR A 592 0.14 -14.00 24.96
N GLY A 593 0.93 -13.10 25.53
CA GLY A 593 2.38 -13.13 25.41
C GLY A 593 3.12 -13.74 26.59
N PRO A 594 4.46 -13.89 26.49
CA PRO A 594 5.29 -14.37 27.58
C PRO A 594 5.08 -13.56 28.87
N GLY A 595 4.81 -14.26 29.97
CA GLY A 595 4.43 -13.64 31.25
C GLY A 595 2.93 -13.28 31.39
N GLY A 596 2.10 -13.64 30.41
CA GLY A 596 0.64 -13.53 30.51
C GLY A 596 0.06 -12.16 30.18
N TYR A 597 0.82 -11.26 29.54
CA TYR A 597 0.23 -10.05 28.95
C TYR A 597 -0.75 -10.43 27.84
N LYS A 598 -1.71 -9.56 27.55
CA LYS A 598 -2.65 -9.73 26.44
C LYS A 598 -2.66 -8.49 25.58
N ARG A 599 -2.83 -8.69 24.27
CA ARG A 599 -3.08 -7.63 23.30
C ARG A 599 -4.00 -8.13 22.20
N ASN A 600 -4.68 -7.22 21.55
CA ASN A 600 -5.48 -7.54 20.38
C ASN A 600 -4.65 -7.42 19.09
N VAL A 601 -5.05 -8.17 18.07
CA VAL A 601 -4.62 -8.05 16.67
C VAL A 601 -5.85 -7.87 15.78
N LEU A 602 -5.71 -7.12 14.68
CA LEU A 602 -6.78 -6.87 13.71
C LEU A 602 -6.38 -7.35 12.33
N TRP A 603 -6.96 -8.48 11.92
CA TRP A 603 -6.76 -9.08 10.62
C TRP A 603 -7.83 -8.58 9.64
N LYS A 604 -7.41 -8.06 8.49
CA LYS A 604 -8.32 -7.58 7.42
C LYS A 604 -8.16 -8.43 6.17
N ASN A 605 -9.26 -8.77 5.53
CA ASN A 605 -9.26 -9.62 4.36
C ASN A 605 -8.73 -8.87 3.14
N THR A 606 -7.66 -9.39 2.56
CA THR A 606 -7.04 -8.82 1.35
C THR A 606 -7.91 -8.97 0.09
N ASN A 607 -8.97 -9.78 0.10
CA ASN A 607 -9.85 -9.99 -1.06
C ASN A 607 -10.93 -8.90 -1.19
N HIS A 608 -10.72 -7.94 -2.10
CA HIS A 608 -11.63 -6.83 -2.35
C HIS A 608 -13.03 -7.24 -2.86
N LEU A 609 -13.22 -8.46 -3.37
CA LEU A 609 -14.54 -8.92 -3.88
C LEU A 609 -15.58 -9.11 -2.77
N LEU A 610 -15.16 -9.34 -1.52
CA LEU A 610 -16.09 -9.54 -0.40
C LEU A 610 -16.99 -8.33 -0.14
N GLY A 611 -16.57 -7.13 -0.56
CA GLY A 611 -17.37 -5.90 -0.53
C GLY A 611 -18.45 -5.80 -1.61
N ILE A 612 -18.72 -6.87 -2.38
CA ILE A 612 -19.72 -6.93 -3.44
C ILE A 612 -20.59 -8.19 -3.23
N GLU A 613 -21.91 -8.06 -3.39
CA GLU A 613 -22.84 -9.19 -3.30
C GLU A 613 -22.54 -10.27 -4.35
N GLY A 614 -22.78 -11.54 -3.98
CA GLY A 614 -22.53 -12.70 -4.83
C GLY A 614 -21.13 -13.31 -4.70
N TYR A 615 -20.14 -12.64 -4.08
CA TYR A 615 -18.81 -13.21 -3.83
C TYR A 615 -18.57 -13.58 -2.35
N ASN A 616 -17.96 -14.75 -2.14
CA ASN A 616 -17.87 -15.43 -0.84
C ASN A 616 -16.45 -15.90 -0.46
N GLY A 617 -15.42 -15.55 -1.24
CA GLY A 617 -14.05 -16.00 -0.98
C GLY A 617 -13.11 -15.78 -2.16
N VAL A 618 -11.90 -16.36 -2.16
CA VAL A 618 -11.33 -17.29 -1.18
C VAL A 618 -9.95 -16.84 -0.73
N LYS A 619 -8.98 -16.70 -1.66
CA LYS A 619 -7.61 -16.31 -1.30
C LYS A 619 -6.85 -15.60 -2.43
N THR A 620 -6.24 -14.48 -2.07
CA THR A 620 -5.26 -13.71 -2.83
C THR A 620 -3.85 -14.32 -2.73
N GLY A 621 -3.00 -14.10 -3.72
CA GLY A 621 -1.56 -14.34 -3.63
C GLY A 621 -0.76 -13.43 -4.57
N THR A 622 0.44 -13.01 -4.18
CA THR A 622 1.32 -12.22 -5.07
C THR A 622 2.79 -12.57 -4.81
N THR A 623 3.56 -12.86 -5.85
CA THR A 623 5.03 -12.80 -5.84
C THR A 623 5.53 -12.32 -7.20
N ASN A 624 6.81 -11.93 -7.31
CA ASN A 624 7.40 -11.50 -8.58
C ASN A 624 7.38 -12.59 -9.67
N ALA A 625 7.35 -13.87 -9.29
CA ALA A 625 7.24 -14.99 -10.24
C ALA A 625 5.78 -15.31 -10.59
N ALA A 626 4.91 -15.39 -9.57
CA ALA A 626 3.50 -15.72 -9.74
C ALA A 626 2.68 -14.61 -10.41
N GLY A 627 3.12 -13.35 -10.33
CA GLY A 627 2.27 -12.20 -10.62
C GLY A 627 1.13 -12.09 -9.61
N ALA A 628 0.00 -11.49 -10.02
CA ALA A 628 -1.18 -11.37 -9.16
C ALA A 628 -2.13 -12.57 -9.34
N CYS A 629 -2.38 -13.30 -8.25
CA CYS A 629 -3.24 -14.48 -8.21
C CYS A 629 -4.47 -14.25 -7.32
N LEU A 630 -5.60 -14.85 -7.68
CA LEU A 630 -6.84 -14.90 -6.90
C LEU A 630 -7.57 -16.21 -7.15
N VAL A 631 -7.96 -16.88 -6.08
CA VAL A 631 -8.96 -17.96 -6.09
C VAL A 631 -10.22 -17.43 -5.43
N SER A 632 -11.38 -17.61 -6.06
CA SER A 632 -12.65 -17.08 -5.59
C SER A 632 -13.83 -18.02 -5.78
N THR A 633 -14.84 -17.86 -4.92
CA THR A 633 -16.15 -18.49 -5.05
C THR A 633 -17.24 -17.42 -5.09
N GLY A 634 -18.31 -17.72 -5.83
CA GLY A 634 -19.48 -16.85 -5.91
C GLY A 634 -20.73 -17.59 -6.36
N LYS A 635 -21.90 -17.05 -6.03
CA LYS A 635 -23.22 -17.61 -6.39
C LYS A 635 -24.16 -16.51 -6.86
N ARG A 636 -24.95 -16.78 -7.91
CA ARG A 636 -25.93 -15.85 -8.47
C ARG A 636 -27.21 -16.58 -8.85
N GLY A 637 -28.34 -16.25 -8.23
CA GLY A 637 -29.50 -17.15 -8.25
C GLY A 637 -29.08 -18.47 -7.58
N GLU A 638 -29.31 -19.61 -8.24
CA GLU A 638 -28.76 -20.88 -7.78
C GLU A 638 -27.32 -21.16 -8.27
N ASP A 639 -26.87 -20.52 -9.35
CA ASP A 639 -25.61 -20.83 -10.04
C ASP A 639 -24.37 -20.50 -9.19
N ALA A 640 -23.77 -21.53 -8.59
CA ALA A 640 -22.50 -21.44 -7.86
C ALA A 640 -21.30 -21.72 -8.79
N LEU A 641 -20.25 -20.90 -8.67
CA LEU A 641 -19.01 -21.04 -9.44
C LEU A 641 -17.77 -20.90 -8.55
N ILE A 642 -16.72 -21.63 -8.93
CA ILE A 642 -15.34 -21.43 -8.47
C ILE A 642 -14.56 -20.84 -9.65
N VAL A 643 -13.78 -19.78 -9.40
CA VAL A 643 -12.92 -19.13 -10.39
C VAL A 643 -11.49 -19.06 -9.85
N VAL A 644 -10.54 -19.47 -10.66
CA VAL A 644 -9.10 -19.41 -10.39
C VAL A 644 -8.44 -18.51 -11.43
N VAL A 645 -7.66 -17.53 -10.98
CA VAL A 645 -6.93 -16.54 -11.77
C VAL A 645 -5.48 -16.53 -11.30
N LEU A 646 -4.53 -16.82 -12.21
CA LEU A 646 -3.10 -16.92 -11.90
C LEU A 646 -2.29 -16.06 -12.87
N GLY A 647 -1.37 -15.25 -12.34
CA GLY A 647 -0.51 -14.40 -13.15
C GLY A 647 -1.23 -13.27 -13.90
N ALA A 648 -2.22 -12.63 -13.27
CA ALA A 648 -2.79 -11.36 -13.74
C ALA A 648 -1.73 -10.24 -13.72
N ALA A 649 -1.87 -9.26 -14.62
CA ALA A 649 -0.83 -8.27 -14.94
C ALA A 649 -0.50 -7.29 -13.80
N SER A 650 -1.43 -7.07 -12.86
CA SER A 650 -1.31 -6.16 -11.71
C SER A 650 -2.15 -6.62 -10.52
N SER A 651 -1.89 -6.07 -9.33
CA SER A 651 -2.67 -6.39 -8.13
C SER A 651 -4.17 -6.16 -8.27
N ASP A 652 -4.59 -5.15 -9.03
CA ASP A 652 -6.01 -4.83 -9.20
C ASP A 652 -6.64 -5.59 -10.38
N SER A 653 -5.85 -5.89 -11.42
CA SER A 653 -6.33 -6.69 -12.55
C SER A 653 -6.87 -8.06 -12.15
N ARG A 654 -6.32 -8.70 -11.09
CA ARG A 654 -6.83 -9.98 -10.58
C ARG A 654 -8.33 -9.93 -10.30
N TYR A 655 -8.84 -8.79 -9.83
CA TYR A 655 -10.25 -8.59 -9.50
C TYR A 655 -11.10 -8.33 -10.75
N VAL A 656 -10.55 -7.61 -11.74
CA VAL A 656 -11.19 -7.40 -13.05
C VAL A 656 -11.33 -8.74 -13.79
N ASP A 657 -10.24 -9.48 -13.90
CA ASP A 657 -10.16 -10.78 -14.55
C ASP A 657 -11.14 -11.77 -13.89
N THR A 658 -11.10 -11.88 -12.56
CA THR A 658 -12.02 -12.75 -11.80
C THR A 658 -13.49 -12.37 -12.03
N ARG A 659 -13.85 -11.08 -11.95
CA ARG A 659 -15.23 -10.63 -12.19
C ARG A 659 -15.70 -10.92 -13.62
N ASN A 660 -14.83 -10.74 -14.62
CA ASN A 660 -15.15 -11.05 -16.02
C ASN A 660 -15.35 -12.56 -16.23
N LEU A 661 -14.54 -13.43 -15.61
CA LEU A 661 -14.72 -14.88 -15.67
C LEU A 661 -16.01 -15.34 -14.97
N PHE A 662 -16.40 -14.74 -13.84
CA PHE A 662 -17.69 -15.01 -13.21
C PHE A 662 -18.87 -14.60 -14.10
N ARG A 663 -18.83 -13.40 -14.70
CA ARG A 663 -19.84 -12.92 -15.68
C ARG A 663 -19.98 -13.89 -16.84
N TYR A 664 -18.85 -14.27 -17.44
CA TYR A 664 -18.79 -15.20 -18.56
C TYR A 664 -19.34 -16.58 -18.18
N GLY A 665 -18.91 -17.13 -17.04
CA GLY A 665 -19.40 -18.40 -16.51
C GLY A 665 -20.93 -18.42 -16.31
N TRP A 666 -21.49 -17.43 -15.59
CA TRP A 666 -22.95 -17.33 -15.40
C TRP A 666 -23.72 -17.13 -16.72
N THR A 667 -23.12 -16.44 -17.70
CA THR A 667 -23.71 -16.28 -19.03
C THR A 667 -23.75 -17.60 -19.81
N GLN A 668 -22.70 -18.43 -19.70
CA GLN A 668 -22.62 -19.76 -20.31
C GLN A 668 -23.43 -20.84 -19.57
N LEU A 669 -23.91 -20.56 -18.36
CA LEU A 669 -24.88 -21.40 -17.64
C LEU A 669 -26.33 -21.05 -18.03
N LYS A 670 -26.68 -19.76 -18.16
CA LYS A 670 -28.01 -19.30 -18.60
C LYS A 670 -28.42 -19.70 -20.03
N SER A 671 -27.50 -20.23 -20.83
CA SER A 671 -27.73 -20.70 -22.20
C SER A 671 -28.03 -22.20 -22.30
N LYS A 672 -28.37 -22.86 -21.18
CA LYS A 672 -28.76 -24.27 -21.06
C LYS A 672 -30.14 -24.41 -20.43
#